data_AF-A0A0W8D0V4-F1
#
_entry.id   AF-A0A0W8D0V4-F1
#
_cell.length_a   1.000
_cell.length_b   1.000
_cell.length_c   1.000
_cell.angle_alpha   90.00
_cell.angle_beta   90.00
_cell.angle_gamma   90.00
#
_symmetry.space_group_name_H-M   'P 1'
#
loop_
_entity.id
_entity.type
_entity.pdbx_description
1 polymer ?
#
loop_
_entity_poly.entity_id
_entity_poly.type
_entity_poly.pdbx_seq_one_letter_code
_entity_poly.pdbx_strand_id
1 'polypeptide(L)'
;MEAVVYYDFRVTYITSAFDGVALTSFGINDRPAHEALIEATLGQQVQVTVTNELDEPTCLHWHGLRQLGTQEMDGLSGITQCYIPPNTTAVYHFEPDKAGSFWWHSHHSTQYPYGLRGPLVVHPREDQLQPWEMDIYAEYNVQLADIYHGDPGVPPMWDSVLINNRGRYNCTAAATHGFTECSEDQPLTRFRFETGKTYLLRLMSMSALAPFEFSIDEHQLRVIAADGDSLEPSELITNITINIGQRYDLLVTAKNATDKPIGSFWMRATGLNGLPWTAATGANAGEGFNANGLAIVYYEEDDVSEPTTQRWNETSTVGEFEFTPVNVTTLPGTPDDRLIIEFLFPGIGQIAVDGSGFNQFLVPEFAPLLTIADGMTTAELPVTTIPREIFYGDHVEIVLVNEQNEQHPFHLHGHSPWVVGSGQATLADVQSNTVPVVLAALAHGDCVIATARNPERLADLEKKGARTLALDVTASQDELNAVAAHALGMYGTIDVLVNNAAYLLEGAIEECSEQEVLDQYNTNVFGMLRVLRAVLPHMREKRSGVVANVGSAGGWKGIPGIGLYGSTKFAIAGITLALREEMAPLGIEVTVVEPGAFRTSILGKGFIPAKTPIKDFAPLTQPLTTHVANFSGKQPGDPAKAAQLMVEALTKTGRCKGKALPSRLLLGKDAVKLGQGVLEQNKRELDEWAELSGSTDFADSCKP
;
A
#
# COMPACT_ATOMS: atom_id res chain seq x y z
N MET A 1 7.81 11.22 38.60
CA MET A 1 6.55 11.36 37.86
C MET A 1 5.52 10.47 38.52
N GLU A 2 4.26 10.90 38.61
CA GLU A 2 3.17 10.00 39.01
C GLU A 2 3.06 8.85 38.01
N ALA A 3 2.79 7.63 38.50
CA ALA A 3 2.73 6.45 37.65
C ALA A 3 1.46 6.41 36.76
N VAL A 4 0.42 7.16 37.15
CA VAL A 4 -0.88 7.21 36.47
C VAL A 4 -1.33 8.66 36.39
N VAL A 5 -1.83 9.09 35.23
CA VAL A 5 -2.54 10.36 35.04
C VAL A 5 -4.04 10.10 34.94
N TYR A 6 -4.84 10.96 35.58
CA TYR A 6 -6.28 10.75 35.76
C TYR A 6 -7.10 11.86 35.10
N TYR A 7 -8.15 11.46 34.38
CA TYR A 7 -9.12 12.34 33.75
C TYR A 7 -10.54 11.92 34.12
N ASP A 8 -11.41 12.90 34.39
CA ASP A 8 -12.83 12.70 34.65
C ASP A 8 -13.65 13.47 33.60
N PHE A 9 -14.34 12.72 32.76
CA PHE A 9 -15.06 13.20 31.58
C PHE A 9 -16.56 12.95 31.78
N ARG A 10 -17.33 14.01 32.02
CA ARG A 10 -18.79 14.00 31.84
C ARG A 10 -19.11 14.31 30.39
N VAL A 11 -19.65 13.34 29.66
CA VAL A 11 -20.11 13.55 28.28
C VAL A 11 -21.48 14.21 28.32
N THR A 12 -21.56 15.46 27.85
CA THR A 12 -22.72 16.35 28.02
C THR A 12 -23.13 16.98 26.70
N TYR A 13 -24.40 17.34 26.54
CA TYR A 13 -24.80 18.28 25.49
C TYR A 13 -24.35 19.69 25.86
N ILE A 14 -23.89 20.43 24.86
CA ILE A 14 -23.56 21.86 24.97
C ILE A 14 -24.25 22.63 23.84
N THR A 15 -24.49 23.91 24.07
CA THR A 15 -24.81 24.85 22.98
C THR A 15 -23.57 25.69 22.71
N SER A 16 -23.07 25.68 21.47
CA SER A 16 -21.85 26.40 21.10
C SER A 16 -21.93 26.93 19.68
N ALA A 17 -21.34 28.11 19.47
CA ALA A 17 -21.20 28.73 18.17
C ALA A 17 -19.75 28.61 17.69
N PHE A 18 -19.43 27.53 16.99
CA PHE A 18 -18.07 27.25 16.52
C PHE A 18 -17.69 28.08 15.29
N ASP A 19 -18.62 28.25 14.35
CA ASP A 19 -18.46 29.06 13.14
C ASP A 19 -19.37 30.30 13.10
N GLY A 20 -19.97 30.63 14.24
CA GLY A 20 -20.88 31.76 14.38
C GLY A 20 -22.34 31.33 14.51
N VAL A 21 -22.74 30.16 14.00
CA VAL A 21 -24.09 29.61 14.17
C VAL A 21 -24.17 28.85 15.50
N ALA A 22 -25.17 29.15 16.33
CA ALA A 22 -25.39 28.43 17.58
C ALA A 22 -25.96 27.02 17.31
N LEU A 23 -25.24 25.99 17.74
CA LEU A 23 -25.58 24.59 17.51
C LEU A 23 -25.61 23.81 18.83
N THR A 24 -26.51 22.84 18.94
CA THR A 24 -26.40 21.79 19.96
C THR A 24 -25.32 20.82 19.51
N SER A 25 -24.35 20.56 20.38
CA SER A 25 -23.17 19.76 20.11
C SER A 25 -22.84 18.92 21.34
N PHE A 26 -21.90 17.98 21.19
CA PHE A 26 -21.36 17.20 22.28
C PHE A 26 -20.16 17.90 22.92
N GLY A 27 -20.06 17.80 24.24
CA GLY A 27 -19.00 18.39 25.03
C GLY A 27 -18.49 17.46 26.13
N ILE A 28 -17.42 17.91 26.78
CA ILE A 28 -16.88 17.29 27.98
C ILE A 28 -16.97 18.31 29.10
N ASN A 29 -17.55 17.91 30.23
CA ASN A 29 -17.67 18.74 31.44
C ASN A 29 -18.35 20.09 31.15
N ASP A 30 -19.46 20.06 30.40
CA ASP A 30 -20.25 21.23 30.01
C ASP A 30 -19.46 22.26 29.15
N ARG A 31 -18.39 21.82 28.48
CA ARG A 31 -17.53 22.63 27.62
C ARG A 31 -17.26 21.96 26.27
N PRO A 32 -16.85 22.73 25.24
CA PRO A 32 -16.37 22.17 23.98
C PRO A 32 -15.31 21.09 24.18
N ALA A 33 -15.56 19.89 23.67
CA ALA A 33 -14.70 18.71 23.87
C ALA A 33 -13.24 18.90 23.41
N HIS A 34 -13.00 19.77 22.41
CA HIS A 34 -11.64 20.09 21.93
C HIS A 34 -10.71 20.70 23.00
N GLU A 35 -11.26 21.18 24.12
CA GLU A 35 -10.52 21.69 25.29
C GLU A 35 -10.10 20.59 26.27
N ALA A 36 -10.70 19.40 26.19
CA ALA A 36 -10.40 18.28 27.06
C ALA A 36 -9.17 17.50 26.53
N LEU A 37 -8.00 18.14 26.64
CA LEU A 37 -6.70 17.55 26.33
C LEU A 37 -6.37 16.41 27.30
N ILE A 38 -6.04 15.26 26.74
CA ILE A 38 -5.36 14.18 27.46
C ILE A 38 -3.87 14.33 27.21
N GLU A 39 -3.07 14.38 28.27
CA GLU A 39 -1.63 14.59 28.22
C GLU A 39 -0.93 13.60 29.16
N ALA A 40 0.01 12.84 28.61
CA ALA A 40 0.80 11.88 29.36
C ALA A 40 2.27 11.96 28.93
N THR A 41 3.19 11.48 29.76
CA THR A 41 4.57 11.20 29.35
C THR A 41 4.72 9.70 29.11
N LEU A 42 5.49 9.29 28.10
CA LEU A 42 5.67 7.87 27.78
C LEU A 42 6.18 7.06 28.98
N GLY A 43 5.43 6.01 29.33
CA GLY A 43 5.63 5.18 30.53
C GLY A 43 4.71 5.52 31.70
N GLN A 44 3.86 6.55 31.58
CA GLN A 44 2.74 6.76 32.48
C GLN A 44 1.50 5.99 31.99
N GLN A 45 0.74 5.43 32.92
CA GLN A 45 -0.60 4.92 32.66
C GLN A 45 -1.58 6.08 32.54
N VAL A 46 -2.61 5.93 31.71
CA VAL A 46 -3.71 6.89 31.57
C VAL A 46 -4.99 6.22 32.05
N GLN A 47 -5.70 6.89 32.97
CA GLN A 47 -7.04 6.50 33.37
C GLN A 47 -8.04 7.60 33.02
N VAL A 48 -9.06 7.26 32.24
CA VAL A 48 -10.17 8.17 31.90
C VAL A 48 -11.47 7.59 32.44
N THR A 49 -12.08 8.29 33.39
CA THR A 49 -13.42 7.95 33.90
C THR A 49 -14.44 8.72 33.06
N VAL A 50 -15.27 8.00 32.32
CA VAL A 50 -16.23 8.57 31.37
C VAL A 50 -17.63 8.33 31.89
N THR A 51 -18.31 9.41 32.31
CA THR A 51 -19.72 9.39 32.72
C THR A 51 -20.57 9.90 31.57
N ASN A 52 -21.45 9.06 31.03
CA ASN A 52 -22.36 9.44 29.96
C ASN A 52 -23.60 10.14 30.53
N GLU A 53 -23.72 11.45 30.35
CA GLU A 53 -24.90 12.24 30.74
C GLU A 53 -25.78 12.63 29.54
N LEU A 54 -25.52 12.04 28.37
CA LEU A 54 -26.41 12.12 27.22
C LEU A 54 -27.64 11.24 27.45
N ASP A 55 -28.69 11.44 26.66
CA ASP A 55 -29.84 10.55 26.58
C ASP A 55 -29.66 9.42 25.53
N GLU A 56 -28.50 9.37 24.90
CA GLU A 56 -28.07 8.35 23.95
C GLU A 56 -26.77 7.64 24.38
N PRO A 57 -26.49 6.41 23.89
CA PRO A 57 -25.25 5.72 24.21
C PRO A 57 -24.01 6.44 23.67
N THR A 58 -22.84 6.17 24.26
CA THR A 58 -21.56 6.69 23.75
C THR A 58 -20.43 5.69 23.96
N CYS A 59 -19.28 5.91 23.35
CA CYS A 59 -18.07 5.12 23.54
C CYS A 59 -16.88 5.94 23.04
N LEU A 60 -15.78 6.03 23.78
CA LEU A 60 -14.61 6.84 23.39
C LEU A 60 -13.45 5.95 22.96
N HIS A 61 -12.83 6.30 21.83
CA HIS A 61 -11.64 5.67 21.27
C HIS A 61 -10.41 6.57 21.36
N TRP A 62 -9.24 5.93 21.48
CA TRP A 62 -7.93 6.56 21.64
C TRP A 62 -7.11 6.39 20.36
N HIS A 63 -7.37 7.26 19.39
CA HIS A 63 -6.94 7.09 18.01
C HIS A 63 -5.42 7.00 17.86
N GLY A 64 -4.96 5.86 17.32
CA GLY A 64 -3.56 5.59 17.03
C GLY A 64 -2.79 4.87 18.14
N LEU A 65 -3.39 4.62 19.30
CA LEU A 65 -2.79 3.81 20.36
C LEU A 65 -2.99 2.31 20.09
N ARG A 66 -1.98 1.50 20.41
CA ARG A 66 -1.99 0.06 20.09
C ARG A 66 -2.94 -0.78 20.94
N GLN A 67 -3.20 -0.36 22.19
CA GLN A 67 -4.06 -1.08 23.15
C GLN A 67 -3.67 -2.56 23.35
N LEU A 68 -2.36 -2.84 23.31
CA LEU A 68 -1.86 -4.21 23.48
C LEU A 68 -2.07 -4.68 24.93
N GLY A 69 -2.94 -5.67 25.11
CA GLY A 69 -3.30 -6.20 26.43
C GLY A 69 -4.46 -5.46 27.12
N THR A 70 -5.02 -4.44 26.47
CA THR A 70 -6.18 -3.67 26.91
C THR A 70 -7.16 -3.45 25.75
N GLN A 71 -7.33 -4.46 24.89
CA GLN A 71 -8.12 -4.37 23.67
C GLN A 71 -9.58 -3.96 23.94
N GLU A 72 -10.13 -4.34 25.09
CA GLU A 72 -11.46 -3.95 25.55
C GLU A 72 -11.59 -2.46 25.88
N MET A 73 -10.46 -1.76 26.01
CA MET A 73 -10.38 -0.32 26.25
C MET A 73 -10.19 0.48 24.96
N ASP A 74 -10.12 -0.18 23.81
CA ASP A 74 -9.94 0.48 22.52
C ASP A 74 -11.10 1.42 22.17
N GLY A 75 -12.32 1.13 22.61
CA GLY A 75 -13.40 2.11 22.51
C GLY A 75 -14.27 2.03 21.26
N LEU A 76 -14.26 0.92 20.51
CA LEU A 76 -15.13 0.69 19.37
C LEU A 76 -16.47 0.12 19.82
N SER A 77 -17.53 0.94 19.75
CA SER A 77 -18.86 0.62 20.26
C SER A 77 -19.44 -0.65 19.63
N GLY A 78 -19.75 -1.64 20.46
CA GLY A 78 -20.35 -2.90 20.03
C GLY A 78 -19.37 -3.86 19.35
N ILE A 79 -18.06 -3.55 19.35
CA ILE A 79 -17.03 -4.43 18.78
C ILE A 79 -15.98 -4.84 19.81
N THR A 80 -15.23 -3.88 20.35
CA THR A 80 -14.24 -4.14 21.40
C THR A 80 -14.85 -4.07 22.79
N GLN A 81 -15.96 -3.34 22.94
CA GLN A 81 -16.74 -3.26 24.17
C GLN A 81 -18.21 -2.98 23.89
N CYS A 82 -19.07 -3.12 24.90
CA CYS A 82 -20.40 -2.54 24.85
C CYS A 82 -20.32 -1.01 24.87
N TYR A 83 -21.31 -0.33 24.29
CA TYR A 83 -21.49 1.10 24.48
C TYR A 83 -21.71 1.44 25.96
N ILE A 84 -21.41 2.68 26.35
CA ILE A 84 -21.70 3.27 27.66
C ILE A 84 -23.15 3.78 27.64
N PRO A 85 -24.10 3.16 28.36
CA PRO A 85 -25.48 3.63 28.38
C PRO A 85 -25.63 5.03 29.03
N PRO A 86 -26.72 5.75 28.74
CA PRO A 86 -27.10 6.96 29.47
C PRO A 86 -27.05 6.77 30.99
N ASN A 87 -26.54 7.78 31.70
CA ASN A 87 -26.40 7.83 33.17
C ASN A 87 -25.54 6.71 33.77
N THR A 88 -24.56 6.22 33.02
CA THR A 88 -23.60 5.22 33.50
C THR A 88 -22.17 5.69 33.29
N THR A 89 -21.24 5.02 33.96
CA THR A 89 -19.82 5.36 33.94
C THR A 89 -19.01 4.16 33.48
N ALA A 90 -18.06 4.39 32.57
CA ALA A 90 -17.00 3.45 32.22
C ALA A 90 -15.64 4.02 32.65
N VAL A 91 -14.68 3.14 32.97
CA VAL A 91 -13.30 3.54 33.28
C VAL A 91 -12.39 2.89 32.27
N TYR A 92 -11.71 3.71 31.49
CA TYR A 92 -10.68 3.30 30.57
C TYR A 92 -9.33 3.38 31.27
N HIS A 93 -8.50 2.35 31.10
CA HIS A 93 -7.16 2.31 31.65
C HIS A 93 -6.20 1.69 30.64
N PHE A 94 -5.17 2.43 30.23
CA PHE A 94 -4.21 1.98 29.22
C PHE A 94 -2.85 2.67 29.39
N GLU A 95 -1.79 2.04 28.85
CA GLU A 95 -0.47 2.63 28.72
C GLU A 95 -0.21 2.95 27.25
N PRO A 96 0.07 4.21 26.87
CA PRO A 96 0.49 4.53 25.53
C PRO A 96 1.78 3.78 25.16
N ASP A 97 1.82 3.16 23.97
CA ASP A 97 2.96 2.36 23.52
C ASP A 97 4.07 3.20 22.88
N LYS A 98 3.76 4.42 22.45
CA LYS A 98 4.73 5.37 21.89
C LYS A 98 4.35 6.83 22.20
N ALA A 99 5.35 7.70 22.14
CA ALA A 99 5.17 9.15 22.24
C ALA A 99 4.73 9.74 20.90
N GLY A 100 4.03 10.86 20.92
CA GLY A 100 3.61 11.59 19.72
C GLY A 100 2.23 12.24 19.83
N SER A 101 1.72 12.63 18.66
CA SER A 101 0.42 13.28 18.50
C SER A 101 -0.68 12.28 18.14
N PHE A 102 -1.70 12.24 19.00
CA PHE A 102 -2.89 11.42 18.87
C PHE A 102 -4.13 12.28 19.11
N TRP A 103 -5.29 11.65 19.10
CA TRP A 103 -6.55 12.30 19.44
C TRP A 103 -7.50 11.25 20.00
N TRP A 104 -8.51 11.70 20.72
CA TRP A 104 -9.60 10.86 21.19
C TRP A 104 -10.91 11.33 20.56
N HIS A 105 -11.83 10.41 20.36
CA HIS A 105 -13.14 10.74 19.79
C HIS A 105 -14.19 9.71 20.17
N SER A 106 -15.47 10.09 20.06
CA SER A 106 -16.53 9.10 20.11
C SER A 106 -16.40 8.14 18.92
N HIS A 107 -16.47 6.85 19.22
CA HIS A 107 -16.58 5.78 18.24
C HIS A 107 -17.93 5.06 18.37
N HIS A 108 -18.95 5.85 18.73
CA HIS A 108 -20.35 5.47 18.71
C HIS A 108 -21.09 6.27 17.65
N SER A 109 -21.58 5.58 16.61
CA SER A 109 -22.30 6.20 15.50
C SER A 109 -21.51 7.39 14.91
N THR A 110 -22.17 8.48 14.57
CA THR A 110 -21.59 9.72 14.05
C THR A 110 -21.55 10.82 15.11
N GLN A 111 -21.21 10.53 16.37
CA GLN A 111 -21.16 11.57 17.41
C GLN A 111 -19.97 12.52 17.30
N TYR A 112 -18.77 12.02 16.94
CA TYR A 112 -17.56 12.84 16.88
C TYR A 112 -17.59 14.01 15.87
N PRO A 113 -18.19 13.88 14.67
CA PRO A 113 -18.36 15.00 13.73
C PRO A 113 -19.14 16.17 14.33
N TYR A 114 -20.07 15.89 15.24
CA TYR A 114 -20.85 16.89 15.96
C TYR A 114 -20.21 17.33 17.29
N GLY A 115 -18.90 17.12 17.43
CA GLY A 115 -18.10 17.79 18.46
C GLY A 115 -17.44 16.86 19.47
N LEU A 116 -17.81 15.58 19.58
CA LEU A 116 -17.26 14.68 20.61
C LEU A 116 -15.86 14.14 20.24
N ARG A 117 -14.87 15.02 20.20
CA ARG A 117 -13.47 14.79 19.82
C ARG A 117 -12.54 15.77 20.53
N GLY A 118 -11.31 15.35 20.80
CA GLY A 118 -10.29 16.21 21.41
C GLY A 118 -8.87 15.65 21.28
N PRO A 119 -7.85 16.46 21.61
CA PRO A 119 -6.45 16.08 21.44
C PRO A 119 -5.98 15.09 22.51
N LEU A 120 -5.07 14.20 22.13
CA LEU A 120 -4.34 13.30 23.03
C LEU A 120 -2.85 13.41 22.71
N VAL A 121 -2.04 13.85 23.66
CA VAL A 121 -0.61 14.04 23.47
C VAL A 121 0.16 13.15 24.43
N VAL A 122 1.11 12.39 23.89
CA VAL A 122 2.04 11.58 24.69
C VAL A 122 3.43 12.15 24.50
N HIS A 123 3.94 12.82 25.52
CA HIS A 123 5.27 13.42 25.50
C HIS A 123 6.36 12.34 25.57
N PRO A 124 7.43 12.45 24.77
CA PRO A 124 8.60 11.61 24.94
C PRO A 124 9.26 11.90 26.29
N ARG A 125 9.96 10.91 26.85
CA ARG A 125 10.86 11.18 27.96
C ARG A 125 12.05 12.00 27.46
N GLU A 126 12.70 12.74 28.36
CA GLU A 126 13.86 13.58 28.03
C GLU A 126 14.99 12.80 27.36
N ASP A 127 15.16 11.50 27.69
CA ASP A 127 16.15 10.60 27.09
C ASP A 127 15.77 10.07 25.69
N GLN A 128 14.54 10.36 25.22
CA GLN A 128 14.01 9.92 23.92
C GLN A 128 13.75 11.08 22.96
N LEU A 129 13.95 12.33 23.41
CA LEU A 129 13.88 13.50 22.55
C LEU A 129 14.92 13.40 21.43
N GLN A 130 14.49 13.68 20.21
CA GLN A 130 15.37 13.81 19.06
C GLN A 130 16.14 15.14 19.12
N PRO A 131 17.32 15.25 18.49
CA PRO A 131 18.14 16.48 18.56
C PRO A 131 17.41 17.75 18.11
N TRP A 132 16.50 17.64 17.14
CA TRP A 132 15.70 18.77 16.64
C TRP A 132 14.52 19.16 17.55
N GLU A 133 14.23 18.37 18.56
CA GLU A 133 13.15 18.63 19.53
C GLU A 133 13.67 19.36 20.79
N MET A 134 15.00 19.39 21.01
CA MET A 134 15.60 19.94 22.24
C MET A 134 15.45 21.47 22.36
N ASP A 135 15.35 22.18 21.23
CA ASP A 135 15.31 23.65 21.17
C ASP A 135 13.91 24.20 20.81
N ILE A 136 12.85 23.40 20.97
CA ILE A 136 11.47 23.86 20.77
C ILE A 136 11.11 24.90 21.84
N TYR A 137 10.67 26.08 21.40
CA TYR A 137 10.28 27.17 22.29
C TYR A 137 8.93 26.92 22.96
N ALA A 138 7.94 26.51 22.17
CA ALA A 138 6.61 26.19 22.63
C ALA A 138 5.91 25.24 21.66
N GLU A 139 4.90 24.55 22.18
CA GLU A 139 4.07 23.60 21.46
C GLU A 139 2.65 24.16 21.29
N TYR A 140 2.06 23.93 20.12
CA TYR A 140 0.66 24.23 19.84
C TYR A 140 -0.07 23.02 19.26
N ASN A 141 -1.21 22.66 19.88
CA ASN A 141 -2.17 21.75 19.30
C ASN A 141 -2.99 22.49 18.23
N VAL A 142 -2.90 22.04 16.98
CA VAL A 142 -3.62 22.58 15.83
C VAL A 142 -4.61 21.53 15.34
N GLN A 143 -5.87 21.73 15.72
CA GLN A 143 -6.99 20.82 15.54
C GLN A 143 -7.79 21.24 14.31
N LEU A 144 -7.80 20.41 13.27
CA LEU A 144 -8.57 20.64 12.04
C LEU A 144 -9.84 19.82 12.07
N ALA A 145 -10.94 20.43 11.66
CA ALA A 145 -12.26 19.84 11.76
C ALA A 145 -13.20 20.40 10.69
N ASP A 146 -14.07 19.56 10.15
CA ASP A 146 -15.31 19.98 9.51
C ASP A 146 -16.45 19.99 10.54
N ILE A 147 -17.45 20.84 10.30
CA ILE A 147 -18.66 20.93 11.13
C ILE A 147 -19.91 20.89 10.26
N TYR A 148 -20.97 20.36 10.86
CA TYR A 148 -22.27 20.15 10.28
C TYR A 148 -23.33 20.87 11.11
N HIS A 149 -24.20 21.62 10.46
CA HIS A 149 -25.32 22.33 11.10
C HIS A 149 -26.57 21.44 11.22
N GLY A 150 -26.58 20.31 10.53
CA GLY A 150 -27.67 19.33 10.52
C GLY A 150 -27.31 18.08 9.72
N ASP A 151 -28.33 17.42 9.15
CA ASP A 151 -28.15 16.25 8.28
C ASP A 151 -27.33 16.63 7.02
N PRO A 152 -26.16 16.00 6.79
CA PRO A 152 -25.29 16.33 5.65
C PRO A 152 -25.85 15.91 4.29
N GLY A 153 -26.96 15.16 4.24
CA GLY A 153 -27.55 14.65 3.02
C GLY A 153 -26.73 13.52 2.37
N VAL A 154 -27.10 13.16 1.13
CA VAL A 154 -26.46 12.08 0.36
C VAL A 154 -26.19 12.55 -1.07
N PRO A 155 -24.92 12.58 -1.53
CA PRO A 155 -23.71 12.35 -0.75
C PRO A 155 -23.47 13.45 0.31
N PRO A 156 -22.88 13.11 1.47
CA PRO A 156 -22.74 14.03 2.59
C PRO A 156 -21.78 15.19 2.27
N MET A 157 -22.04 16.36 2.84
CA MET A 157 -21.13 17.52 2.81
C MET A 157 -21.20 18.30 4.13
N TRP A 158 -20.07 18.86 4.55
CA TRP A 158 -19.98 19.73 5.73
C TRP A 158 -20.36 21.18 5.40
N ASP A 159 -20.63 21.99 6.43
CA ASP A 159 -20.97 23.40 6.28
C ASP A 159 -19.73 24.30 6.32
N SER A 160 -18.87 24.10 7.32
CA SER A 160 -17.67 24.93 7.54
C SER A 160 -16.46 24.09 7.93
N VAL A 161 -15.27 24.66 7.73
CA VAL A 161 -14.00 24.16 8.29
C VAL A 161 -13.57 25.00 9.49
N LEU A 162 -13.06 24.34 10.52
CA LEU A 162 -12.65 24.89 11.80
C LEU A 162 -11.15 24.65 12.07
N ILE A 163 -10.50 25.61 12.72
CA ILE A 163 -9.18 25.44 13.35
C ILE A 163 -9.33 25.70 14.85
N ASN A 164 -9.05 24.70 15.69
CA ASN A 164 -9.34 24.67 17.13
C ASN A 164 -10.79 25.07 17.43
N ASN A 165 -11.73 24.41 16.76
CA ASN A 165 -13.17 24.63 16.87
C ASN A 165 -13.63 26.08 16.63
N ARG A 166 -12.85 26.89 15.89
CA ARG A 166 -13.25 28.23 15.44
C ARG A 166 -13.21 28.31 13.92
N GLY A 167 -14.30 28.80 13.34
CA GLY A 167 -14.43 29.06 11.91
C GLY A 167 -15.42 30.19 11.66
N ARG A 168 -15.91 30.31 10.42
CA ARG A 168 -16.92 31.30 10.05
C ARG A 168 -17.89 30.73 9.03
N TYR A 169 -19.17 31.02 9.24
CA TYR A 169 -20.25 30.74 8.32
C TYR A 169 -21.01 32.03 7.98
N ASN A 170 -21.65 32.04 6.81
CA ASN A 170 -22.40 33.20 6.36
C ASN A 170 -23.75 33.30 7.09
N CYS A 171 -23.94 34.30 7.94
CA CYS A 171 -25.19 34.47 8.70
C CYS A 171 -26.42 34.78 7.83
N THR A 172 -26.24 35.35 6.64
CA THR A 172 -27.35 35.50 5.68
C THR A 172 -27.81 34.13 5.17
N ALA A 173 -26.87 33.24 4.86
CA ALA A 173 -27.18 31.86 4.48
C ALA A 173 -27.80 31.08 5.66
N ALA A 174 -27.26 31.27 6.87
CA ALA A 174 -27.78 30.65 8.09
C ALA A 174 -29.27 30.99 8.31
N ALA A 175 -29.64 32.25 8.10
CA ALA A 175 -31.03 32.70 8.20
C ALA A 175 -31.94 32.03 7.15
N THR A 176 -31.46 31.85 5.90
CA THR A 176 -32.18 31.11 4.85
C THR A 176 -32.39 29.64 5.23
N HIS A 177 -31.45 29.06 5.97
CA HIS A 177 -31.54 27.69 6.50
C HIS A 177 -32.31 27.57 7.82
N GLY A 178 -32.87 28.68 8.33
CA GLY A 178 -33.72 28.68 9.52
C GLY A 178 -32.98 28.85 10.85
N PHE A 179 -31.67 29.11 10.83
CA PHE A 179 -30.92 29.45 12.03
C PHE A 179 -31.16 30.92 12.41
N THR A 180 -31.58 31.16 13.65
CA THR A 180 -31.92 32.50 14.16
C THR A 180 -30.82 33.11 15.04
N GLU A 181 -29.89 32.29 15.51
CA GLU A 181 -28.76 32.68 16.35
C GLU A 181 -27.46 32.49 15.55
N CYS A 182 -27.00 33.56 14.89
CA CYS A 182 -25.74 33.60 14.16
C CYS A 182 -25.01 34.93 14.42
N SER A 183 -23.69 34.87 14.61
CA SER A 183 -22.83 36.04 14.85
C SER A 183 -21.84 36.26 13.70
N GLU A 184 -21.89 37.44 13.07
CA GLU A 184 -20.91 37.85 12.05
C GLU A 184 -19.53 38.17 12.66
N ASP A 185 -19.50 38.54 13.94
CA ASP A 185 -18.28 38.85 14.69
C ASP A 185 -17.62 37.60 15.32
N GLN A 186 -17.72 36.44 14.66
CA GLN A 186 -17.15 35.20 15.19
C GLN A 186 -15.62 35.27 15.23
N PRO A 187 -15.00 35.16 16.43
CA PRO A 187 -13.55 35.23 16.57
C PRO A 187 -12.89 33.94 16.05
N LEU A 188 -11.72 34.10 15.45
CA LEU A 188 -10.87 33.01 14.99
C LEU A 188 -9.81 32.66 16.03
N THR A 189 -9.29 31.44 15.95
CA THR A 189 -8.16 31.00 16.77
C THR A 189 -6.92 31.85 16.48
N ARG A 190 -6.16 32.19 17.52
CA ARG A 190 -4.97 33.03 17.43
C ARG A 190 -3.76 32.35 18.08
N PHE A 191 -2.64 32.33 17.38
CA PHE A 191 -1.37 31.76 17.82
C PHE A 191 -0.30 32.86 17.87
N ARG A 192 0.41 32.98 18.99
CA ARG A 192 1.43 34.00 19.18
C ARG A 192 2.80 33.47 18.84
N PHE A 193 3.49 34.11 17.88
CA PHE A 193 4.87 33.77 17.56
C PHE A 193 5.83 34.85 18.07
N GLU A 194 6.92 34.41 18.69
CA GLU A 194 8.05 35.25 19.09
C GLU A 194 9.16 35.15 18.06
N THR A 195 9.72 36.28 17.69
CA THR A 195 10.68 36.37 16.59
C THR A 195 11.88 35.44 16.79
N GLY A 196 12.25 34.69 15.76
CA GLY A 196 13.39 33.77 15.76
C GLY A 196 13.24 32.52 16.62
N LYS A 197 12.08 32.27 17.23
CA LYS A 197 11.78 31.04 17.98
C LYS A 197 11.24 29.95 17.06
N THR A 198 11.49 28.69 17.40
CA THR A 198 10.92 27.53 16.70
C THR A 198 9.81 26.91 17.53
N TYR A 199 8.67 26.68 16.89
CA TYR A 199 7.48 26.10 17.49
C TYR A 199 7.25 24.70 16.96
N LEU A 200 6.72 23.82 17.81
CA LEU A 200 6.14 22.54 17.42
C LEU A 200 4.63 22.70 17.25
N LEU A 201 4.13 22.47 16.06
CA LEU A 201 2.69 22.39 15.80
C LEU A 201 2.31 20.92 15.70
N ARG A 202 1.48 20.44 16.64
CA ARG A 202 0.84 19.13 16.57
C ARG A 202 -0.42 19.26 15.73
N LEU A 203 -0.29 19.04 14.44
CA LEU A 203 -1.38 19.14 13.48
C LEU A 203 -2.21 17.86 13.52
N MET A 204 -3.50 17.97 13.82
CA MET A 204 -4.40 16.82 13.96
C MET A 204 -5.64 17.03 13.09
N SER A 205 -5.86 16.12 12.15
CA SER A 205 -7.10 16.09 11.38
C SER A 205 -8.13 15.25 12.11
N MET A 206 -9.04 15.93 12.81
CA MET A 206 -10.16 15.30 13.50
C MET A 206 -11.47 15.45 12.72
N SER A 207 -11.41 15.73 11.41
CA SER A 207 -12.57 15.84 10.53
C SER A 207 -13.30 14.51 10.37
N ALA A 208 -14.48 14.56 9.78
CA ALA A 208 -15.29 13.41 9.46
C ALA A 208 -15.27 13.05 7.97
N LEU A 209 -15.12 14.07 7.11
CA LEU A 209 -15.15 13.91 5.66
C LEU A 209 -14.09 14.75 4.94
N ALA A 210 -13.70 15.90 5.47
CA ALA A 210 -12.78 16.81 4.79
C ALA A 210 -11.30 16.39 4.95
N PRO A 211 -10.59 16.04 3.87
CA PRO A 211 -9.14 16.17 3.84
C PRO A 211 -8.76 17.65 3.71
N PHE A 212 -7.64 18.05 4.30
CA PHE A 212 -7.21 19.45 4.34
C PHE A 212 -5.89 19.69 3.64
N GLU A 213 -5.79 20.78 2.90
CA GLU A 213 -4.51 21.43 2.62
C GLU A 213 -4.22 22.46 3.72
N PHE A 214 -3.16 22.23 4.50
CA PHE A 214 -2.73 23.10 5.58
C PHE A 214 -1.53 23.96 5.17
N SER A 215 -1.53 25.24 5.55
CA SER A 215 -0.39 26.16 5.36
C SER A 215 -0.44 27.34 6.34
N ILE A 216 0.70 28.02 6.48
CA ILE A 216 0.78 29.33 7.14
C ILE A 216 1.41 30.30 6.14
N ASP A 217 0.72 31.41 5.87
CA ASP A 217 1.19 32.41 4.91
C ASP A 217 2.59 32.89 5.31
N GLU A 218 3.50 32.89 4.33
CA GLU A 218 4.89 33.32 4.47
C GLU A 218 5.73 32.63 5.55
N HIS A 219 5.30 31.44 6.02
CA HIS A 219 6.09 30.56 6.89
C HIS A 219 6.28 29.21 6.20
N GLN A 220 7.49 28.66 6.34
CA GLN A 220 7.79 27.31 5.89
C GLN A 220 7.67 26.34 7.07
N LEU A 221 7.35 25.09 6.76
CA LEU A 221 7.11 24.02 7.72
C LEU A 221 8.15 22.93 7.50
N ARG A 222 8.40 22.12 8.52
CA ARG A 222 9.25 20.92 8.44
C ARG A 222 8.57 19.79 9.20
N VAL A 223 8.30 18.67 8.55
CA VAL A 223 7.64 17.52 9.17
C VAL A 223 8.68 16.70 9.94
N ILE A 224 8.36 16.35 11.19
CA ILE A 224 9.22 15.55 12.07
C ILE A 224 8.53 14.31 12.66
N ALA A 225 7.21 14.18 12.52
CA ALA A 225 6.50 12.96 12.83
C ALA A 225 5.24 12.84 11.97
N ALA A 226 4.81 11.60 11.73
CA ALA A 226 3.53 11.27 11.10
C ALA A 226 2.83 10.20 11.94
N ASP A 227 1.57 10.42 12.33
CA ASP A 227 0.75 9.49 13.11
C ASP A 227 1.41 8.95 14.40
N GLY A 228 2.25 9.80 15.02
CA GLY A 228 3.00 9.48 16.23
C GLY A 228 4.32 8.73 15.99
N ASP A 229 4.66 8.39 14.76
CA ASP A 229 5.97 7.84 14.42
C ASP A 229 6.96 8.95 14.07
N SER A 230 8.11 8.97 14.76
CA SER A 230 9.16 9.96 14.53
C SER A 230 9.83 9.78 13.17
N LEU A 231 10.06 10.89 12.48
CA LEU A 231 10.67 10.99 11.16
C LEU A 231 11.93 11.85 11.23
N GLU A 232 12.91 11.56 10.37
CA GLU A 232 13.95 12.54 10.07
C GLU A 232 13.30 13.81 9.51
N PRO A 233 13.77 15.01 9.90
CA PRO A 233 13.10 16.23 9.51
C PRO A 233 13.11 16.42 7.99
N SER A 234 11.93 16.62 7.39
CA SER A 234 11.78 16.82 5.95
C SER A 234 12.55 18.05 5.43
N GLU A 235 12.64 18.21 4.11
CA GLU A 235 12.94 19.52 3.52
C GLU A 235 11.88 20.56 3.94
N LEU A 236 12.21 21.85 3.79
CA LEU A 236 11.26 22.92 4.05
C LEU A 236 10.13 22.90 3.02
N ILE A 237 8.90 22.85 3.51
CA ILE A 237 7.67 22.82 2.71
C ILE A 237 6.82 24.08 2.99
N THR A 238 5.89 24.40 2.10
CA THR A 238 4.99 25.56 2.24
C THR A 238 3.54 25.15 2.50
N ASN A 239 3.17 23.92 2.15
CA ASN A 239 1.88 23.32 2.48
C ASN A 239 2.05 21.81 2.77
N ILE A 240 1.04 21.23 3.40
CA ILE A 240 0.92 19.77 3.56
C ILE A 240 -0.55 19.35 3.46
N THR A 241 -0.80 18.26 2.75
CA THR A 241 -2.11 17.62 2.74
C THR A 241 -2.21 16.66 3.92
N ILE A 242 -3.31 16.73 4.67
CA ILE A 242 -3.60 15.87 5.81
C ILE A 242 -5.00 15.27 5.65
N ASN A 243 -5.09 13.95 5.65
CA ASN A 243 -6.36 13.23 5.54
C ASN A 243 -7.05 13.08 6.90
N ILE A 244 -8.29 12.64 6.88
CA ILE A 244 -9.09 12.36 8.07
C ILE A 244 -8.35 11.38 8.99
N GLY A 245 -8.22 11.75 10.27
CA GLY A 245 -7.56 10.96 11.31
C GLY A 245 -6.04 11.03 11.34
N GLN A 246 -5.40 11.60 10.30
CA GLN A 246 -3.94 11.75 10.28
C GLN A 246 -3.44 12.86 11.21
N ARG A 247 -2.18 12.75 11.64
CA ARG A 247 -1.46 13.74 12.44
C ARG A 247 -0.08 13.97 11.88
N TYR A 248 0.38 15.22 11.92
CA TYR A 248 1.76 15.58 11.64
C TYR A 248 2.31 16.48 12.72
N ASP A 249 3.55 16.23 13.12
CA ASP A 249 4.31 17.14 13.97
C ASP A 249 5.18 18.03 13.08
N LEU A 250 4.93 19.34 13.14
CA LEU A 250 5.53 20.32 12.25
C LEU A 250 6.39 21.31 13.04
N LEU A 251 7.64 21.46 12.65
CA LEU A 251 8.47 22.57 13.12
C LEU A 251 8.23 23.80 12.26
N VAL A 252 8.01 24.93 12.92
CA VAL A 252 7.85 26.25 12.29
C VAL A 252 8.73 27.27 13.00
N THR A 253 9.71 27.80 12.29
CA THR A 253 10.54 28.89 12.80
C THR A 253 9.89 30.24 12.49
N ALA A 254 9.64 31.00 13.55
CA ALA A 254 9.11 32.34 13.48
C ALA A 254 10.09 33.30 12.78
N LYS A 255 9.55 34.29 12.09
CA LYS A 255 10.30 35.33 11.36
C LYS A 255 11.28 36.03 12.29
N ASN A 256 12.45 36.38 11.75
CA ASN A 256 13.44 37.16 12.48
C ASN A 256 12.94 38.59 12.72
N ALA A 257 13.35 39.17 13.84
CA ALA A 257 13.05 40.56 14.16
C ALA A 257 13.59 41.50 13.06
N THR A 258 12.80 42.53 12.74
CA THR A 258 13.19 43.60 11.80
C THR A 258 12.93 44.97 12.43
N ASP A 259 13.40 46.05 11.79
CA ASP A 259 13.13 47.42 12.24
C ASP A 259 11.64 47.84 12.12
N LYS A 260 10.80 46.98 11.52
CA LYS A 260 9.35 47.20 11.35
C LYS A 260 8.55 46.10 12.06
N PRO A 261 7.34 46.40 12.55
CA PRO A 261 6.41 45.38 13.04
C PRO A 261 6.14 44.34 11.96
N ILE A 262 6.14 43.06 12.34
CA ILE A 262 6.00 41.93 11.40
C ILE A 262 4.52 41.72 11.02
N GLY A 263 3.58 42.20 11.83
CA GLY A 263 2.14 42.04 11.60
C GLY A 263 1.64 40.61 11.86
N SER A 264 0.47 40.28 11.30
CA SER A 264 -0.18 38.98 11.43
C SER A 264 -0.35 38.27 10.09
N PHE A 265 -0.45 36.93 10.14
CA PHE A 265 -0.47 36.02 8.99
C PHE A 265 -1.63 35.04 9.10
N TRP A 266 -2.23 34.68 7.97
CA TRP A 266 -3.22 33.62 7.93
C TRP A 266 -2.56 32.25 8.12
N MET A 267 -3.06 31.47 9.08
CA MET A 267 -2.99 30.02 9.10
C MET A 267 -4.25 29.48 8.41
N ARG A 268 -4.08 28.55 7.48
CA ARG A 268 -5.14 28.12 6.56
C ARG A 268 -5.28 26.61 6.58
N ALA A 269 -6.53 26.15 6.61
CA ALA A 269 -6.91 24.77 6.34
C ALA A 269 -8.02 24.78 5.28
N THR A 270 -7.69 24.36 4.06
CA THR A 270 -8.69 24.29 2.97
C THR A 270 -9.23 22.87 2.88
N GLY A 271 -10.52 22.68 3.17
CA GLY A 271 -11.23 21.42 2.98
C GLY A 271 -11.36 21.09 1.49
N LEU A 272 -10.60 20.09 1.05
CA LEU A 272 -10.59 19.64 -0.33
C LEU A 272 -11.88 18.84 -0.58
N ASN A 273 -12.65 19.27 -1.58
CA ASN A 273 -13.94 18.68 -1.92
C ASN A 273 -14.08 18.49 -3.43
N GLY A 274 -15.01 17.63 -3.83
CA GLY A 274 -15.13 17.12 -5.19
C GLY A 274 -14.02 16.14 -5.53
N LEU A 275 -14.16 15.46 -6.66
CA LEU A 275 -13.20 14.46 -7.09
C LEU A 275 -11.80 15.07 -7.30
N PRO A 276 -10.73 14.37 -6.90
CA PRO A 276 -10.72 12.99 -6.38
C PRO A 276 -10.92 12.88 -4.86
N TRP A 277 -11.24 13.95 -4.14
CA TRP A 277 -11.26 13.95 -2.66
C TRP A 277 -12.56 13.41 -2.08
N THR A 278 -13.69 13.95 -2.53
CA THR A 278 -15.02 13.55 -2.04
C THR A 278 -15.98 13.38 -3.21
N ALA A 279 -16.97 12.49 -3.05
CA ALA A 279 -18.03 12.31 -4.06
C ALA A 279 -18.94 13.55 -4.19
N ALA A 280 -19.19 14.25 -3.08
CA ALA A 280 -19.92 15.52 -3.04
C ALA A 280 -19.00 16.71 -3.33
N THR A 281 -19.60 17.85 -3.71
CA THR A 281 -18.92 19.15 -3.85
C THR A 281 -19.55 20.16 -2.89
N GLY A 282 -18.93 21.33 -2.70
CA GLY A 282 -19.54 22.41 -1.91
C GLY A 282 -20.96 22.81 -2.33
N ALA A 283 -21.34 22.57 -3.59
CA ALA A 283 -22.71 22.81 -4.05
C ALA A 283 -23.76 21.93 -3.35
N ASN A 284 -23.36 20.78 -2.80
CA ASN A 284 -24.23 19.87 -2.05
C ASN A 284 -24.62 20.43 -0.67
N ALA A 285 -23.73 21.17 -0.01
CA ALA A 285 -24.05 21.85 1.26
C ALA A 285 -24.94 23.09 1.07
N GLY A 286 -24.97 23.65 -0.15
CA GLY A 286 -25.81 24.79 -0.48
C GLY A 286 -25.17 26.13 -0.14
N GLU A 287 -26.02 27.15 0.05
CA GLU A 287 -25.57 28.52 0.32
C GLU A 287 -24.85 28.57 1.68
N GLY A 288 -23.75 29.33 1.77
CA GLY A 288 -23.01 29.48 3.02
C GLY A 288 -21.86 28.49 3.22
N PHE A 289 -21.78 27.41 2.42
CA PHE A 289 -20.66 26.46 2.43
C PHE A 289 -19.30 27.17 2.45
N ASN A 290 -18.47 26.82 3.44
CA ASN A 290 -17.14 27.37 3.61
C ASN A 290 -16.07 26.28 3.71
N ALA A 291 -15.36 26.06 2.61
CA ALA A 291 -14.20 25.16 2.57
C ALA A 291 -12.95 25.72 3.28
N ASN A 292 -12.93 26.98 3.72
CA ASN A 292 -11.73 27.63 4.24
C ASN A 292 -11.81 27.86 5.75
N GLY A 293 -11.07 27.04 6.50
CA GLY A 293 -10.75 27.29 7.90
C GLY A 293 -9.59 28.28 7.99
N LEU A 294 -9.74 29.30 8.84
CA LEU A 294 -8.73 30.32 9.06
C LEU A 294 -8.42 30.46 10.55
N ALA A 295 -7.15 30.68 10.85
CA ALA A 295 -6.64 31.10 12.14
C ALA A 295 -5.56 32.18 11.91
N ILE A 296 -5.15 32.85 12.98
CA ILE A 296 -4.27 34.02 12.91
C ILE A 296 -2.96 33.71 13.64
N VAL A 297 -1.83 33.81 12.96
CA VAL A 297 -0.51 33.85 13.59
C VAL A 297 -0.13 35.32 13.76
N TYR A 298 0.15 35.77 14.97
CA TYR A 298 0.47 37.17 15.26
C TYR A 298 1.75 37.29 16.09
N TYR A 299 2.47 38.39 15.91
CA TYR A 299 3.75 38.66 16.58
C TYR A 299 3.63 39.71 17.70
N GLU A 300 2.86 40.78 17.45
CA GLU A 300 2.71 41.90 18.37
C GLU A 300 1.48 41.72 19.27
N GLU A 301 1.61 41.91 20.59
CA GLU A 301 0.53 41.67 21.56
C GLU A 301 -0.72 42.54 21.33
N ASP A 302 -0.54 43.74 20.78
CA ASP A 302 -1.58 44.71 20.53
C ASP A 302 -2.19 44.60 19.12
N ASP A 303 -1.66 43.74 18.24
CA ASP A 303 -2.23 43.52 16.91
C ASP A 303 -3.51 42.68 16.99
N VAL A 304 -4.65 43.35 17.05
CA VAL A 304 -5.98 42.72 16.99
C VAL A 304 -6.54 42.61 15.57
N SER A 305 -5.81 43.06 14.55
CA SER A 305 -6.30 43.09 13.18
C SER A 305 -6.31 41.69 12.53
N GLU A 306 -7.12 41.54 11.49
CA GLU A 306 -7.07 40.36 10.64
C GLU A 306 -5.93 40.47 9.63
N PRO A 307 -5.22 39.36 9.36
CA PRO A 307 -4.17 39.35 8.35
C PRO A 307 -4.67 39.76 6.97
N THR A 308 -3.82 40.44 6.20
CA THR A 308 -4.05 40.76 4.78
C THR A 308 -3.17 39.95 3.84
N THR A 309 -2.42 39.00 4.42
CA THR A 309 -1.45 38.15 3.72
C THR A 309 -2.15 37.25 2.69
N GLN A 310 -1.40 36.89 1.66
CA GLN A 310 -1.88 36.04 0.57
C GLN A 310 -1.26 34.66 0.69
N ARG A 311 -1.95 33.66 0.12
CA ARG A 311 -1.43 32.31 0.00
C ARG A 311 -0.10 32.29 -0.74
N TRP A 312 0.71 31.27 -0.45
CA TRP A 312 1.88 30.95 -1.26
C TRP A 312 1.50 30.79 -2.74
N ASN A 313 2.22 31.48 -3.62
CA ASN A 313 2.04 31.33 -5.08
C ASN A 313 2.64 30.02 -5.58
N GLU A 314 3.73 29.58 -4.96
CA GLU A 314 4.43 28.33 -5.28
C GLU A 314 4.32 27.39 -4.07
N THR A 315 3.71 26.22 -4.29
CA THR A 315 3.55 25.20 -3.25
C THR A 315 4.63 24.14 -3.34
N SER A 316 5.05 23.65 -2.18
CA SER A 316 6.01 22.56 -2.01
C SER A 316 5.54 21.74 -0.82
N THR A 317 5.45 20.43 -1.00
CA THR A 317 5.03 19.46 0.03
C THR A 317 5.97 18.26 -0.04
N VAL A 318 5.96 17.46 1.02
CA VAL A 318 6.58 16.14 1.06
C VAL A 318 5.59 15.12 0.47
N GLY A 319 6.09 14.20 -0.37
CA GLY A 319 5.29 13.08 -0.87
C GLY A 319 5.04 12.01 0.20
N GLU A 320 3.92 11.29 0.10
CA GLU A 320 3.52 10.23 1.04
C GLU A 320 4.62 9.17 1.29
N PHE A 321 5.44 8.88 0.28
CA PHE A 321 6.54 7.88 0.34
C PHE A 321 7.93 8.49 0.52
N GLU A 322 8.02 9.79 0.76
CA GLU A 322 9.30 10.51 0.89
C GLU A 322 9.70 10.74 2.35
N PHE A 323 8.85 10.35 3.29
CA PHE A 323 9.19 10.34 4.71
C PHE A 323 10.29 9.33 5.02
N THR A 324 11.22 9.71 5.88
CA THR A 324 12.30 8.84 6.36
C THR A 324 12.09 8.58 7.84
N PRO A 325 11.69 7.36 8.27
CA PRO A 325 11.51 7.03 9.68
C PRO A 325 12.82 7.11 10.46
N VAL A 326 12.80 7.66 11.67
CA VAL A 326 13.97 7.62 12.58
C VAL A 326 14.35 6.17 12.90
N ASN A 327 13.34 5.33 13.14
CA ASN A 327 13.52 3.91 13.40
C ASN A 327 13.25 3.09 12.14
N VAL A 328 14.29 2.85 11.34
CA VAL A 328 14.19 2.06 10.12
C VAL A 328 13.97 0.58 10.46
N THR A 329 12.86 0.03 10.01
CA THR A 329 12.55 -1.40 10.12
C THR A 329 12.67 -2.07 8.76
N THR A 330 13.34 -3.21 8.68
CA THR A 330 13.37 -4.03 7.46
C THR A 330 12.22 -5.02 7.48
N LEU A 331 11.31 -4.90 6.52
CA LEU A 331 10.19 -5.82 6.36
C LEU A 331 10.66 -7.12 5.66
N PRO A 332 10.08 -8.28 5.99
CA PRO A 332 10.33 -9.51 5.24
C PRO A 332 9.90 -9.35 3.77
N GLY A 333 10.69 -9.92 2.85
CA GLY A 333 10.43 -9.82 1.41
C GLY A 333 9.23 -10.61 0.91
N THR A 334 8.54 -11.35 1.79
CA THR A 334 7.28 -12.04 1.51
C THR A 334 6.47 -12.05 2.81
N PRO A 335 5.20 -11.61 2.78
CA PRO A 335 4.35 -11.68 3.96
C PRO A 335 3.91 -13.12 4.24
N ASP A 336 3.68 -13.42 5.52
CA ASP A 336 3.16 -14.71 5.99
C ASP A 336 1.70 -14.90 5.57
N ASP A 337 0.92 -13.82 5.61
CA ASP A 337 -0.45 -13.75 5.08
C ASP A 337 -0.62 -12.51 4.18
N ARG A 338 -1.46 -12.63 3.17
CA ARG A 338 -1.85 -11.52 2.29
C ARG A 338 -3.36 -11.50 2.14
N LEU A 339 -3.96 -10.39 2.56
CA LEU A 339 -5.39 -10.17 2.46
C LEU A 339 -5.71 -9.05 1.48
N ILE A 340 -6.78 -9.23 0.72
CA ILE A 340 -7.31 -8.22 -0.21
C ILE A 340 -8.65 -7.76 0.35
N ILE A 341 -8.80 -6.47 0.60
CA ILE A 341 -10.06 -5.87 1.05
C ILE A 341 -10.55 -4.91 -0.02
N GLU A 342 -11.70 -5.21 -0.58
CA GLU A 342 -12.34 -4.42 -1.62
C GLU A 342 -13.47 -3.61 -0.99
N PHE A 343 -13.50 -2.31 -1.28
CA PHE A 343 -14.49 -1.38 -0.76
C PHE A 343 -15.35 -0.82 -1.88
N LEU A 344 -16.66 -0.93 -1.69
CA LEU A 344 -17.69 -0.34 -2.54
C LEU A 344 -18.61 0.49 -1.64
N PHE A 345 -18.86 1.75 -1.98
CA PHE A 345 -19.63 2.65 -1.10
C PHE A 345 -21.01 3.09 -1.65
N PRO A 346 -21.94 2.18 -1.98
CA PRO A 346 -23.33 2.56 -2.22
C PRO A 346 -24.03 2.74 -0.86
N GLY A 347 -24.30 3.97 -0.46
CA GLY A 347 -24.92 4.25 0.84
C GLY A 347 -23.97 4.01 2.02
N ILE A 348 -24.22 2.98 2.84
CA ILE A 348 -23.51 2.70 4.11
C ILE A 348 -22.23 1.86 3.98
N GLY A 349 -21.74 1.63 2.76
CA GLY A 349 -20.51 0.89 2.51
C GLY A 349 -20.68 -0.63 2.52
N GLN A 350 -19.99 -1.29 1.60
CA GLN A 350 -19.90 -2.74 1.48
C GLN A 350 -18.44 -3.13 1.32
N ILE A 351 -18.09 -4.26 1.93
CA ILE A 351 -16.72 -4.76 1.98
C ILE A 351 -16.71 -6.20 1.48
N ALA A 352 -15.76 -6.53 0.62
CA ALA A 352 -15.41 -7.90 0.27
C ALA A 352 -13.98 -8.19 0.75
N VAL A 353 -13.74 -9.40 1.22
CA VAL A 353 -12.43 -9.87 1.69
C VAL A 353 -12.05 -11.10 0.88
N ASP A 354 -10.85 -11.09 0.29
CA ASP A 354 -10.29 -12.19 -0.51
C ASP A 354 -11.23 -12.70 -1.62
N GLY A 355 -11.86 -11.76 -2.35
CA GLY A 355 -12.77 -12.09 -3.44
C GLY A 355 -14.10 -12.71 -2.97
N SER A 356 -14.44 -12.58 -1.68
CA SER A 356 -15.80 -12.87 -1.20
C SER A 356 -16.84 -11.99 -1.90
N GLY A 357 -18.11 -12.32 -1.73
CA GLY A 357 -19.17 -11.36 -2.03
C GLY A 357 -19.06 -10.11 -1.15
N PHE A 358 -19.54 -8.98 -1.65
CA PHE A 358 -19.69 -7.75 -0.87
C PHE A 358 -20.72 -7.96 0.25
N ASN A 359 -20.31 -7.67 1.48
CA ASN A 359 -21.17 -7.68 2.65
C ASN A 359 -21.22 -6.28 3.25
N GLN A 360 -22.39 -5.91 3.77
CA GLN A 360 -22.54 -4.69 4.52
C GLN A 360 -22.15 -4.96 5.98
N PHE A 361 -21.32 -4.08 6.55
CA PHE A 361 -20.97 -4.18 7.95
C PHE A 361 -22.19 -3.85 8.83
N LEU A 362 -22.47 -4.69 9.82
CA LEU A 362 -23.47 -4.46 10.85
C LEU A 362 -22.84 -4.75 12.22
N VAL A 363 -23.00 -3.79 13.13
CA VAL A 363 -22.62 -3.98 14.53
C VAL A 363 -23.45 -5.13 15.11
N PRO A 364 -22.81 -6.19 15.63
CA PRO A 364 -23.51 -7.35 16.18
C PRO A 364 -24.18 -7.03 17.53
N GLU A 365 -25.12 -7.88 17.96
CA GLU A 365 -25.80 -7.74 19.26
C GLU A 365 -24.82 -7.83 20.44
N PHE A 366 -23.80 -8.68 20.32
CA PHE A 366 -22.75 -8.86 21.30
C PHE A 366 -21.40 -8.51 20.70
N ALA A 367 -20.58 -7.79 21.45
CA ALA A 367 -19.24 -7.38 21.04
C ALA A 367 -18.37 -8.61 20.69
N PRO A 368 -17.82 -8.73 19.44
CA PRO A 368 -17.00 -9.86 19.04
C PRO A 368 -15.81 -10.10 19.96
N LEU A 369 -15.19 -9.05 20.53
CA LEU A 369 -14.09 -9.26 21.47
C LEU A 369 -14.54 -10.08 22.70
N LEU A 370 -15.71 -9.77 23.25
CA LEU A 370 -16.24 -10.44 24.44
C LEU A 370 -16.71 -11.86 24.13
N THR A 371 -17.33 -12.08 22.96
CA THR A 371 -17.75 -13.42 22.56
C THR A 371 -16.56 -14.31 22.24
N ILE A 372 -15.52 -13.78 21.59
CA ILE A 372 -14.26 -14.51 21.36
C ILE A 372 -13.58 -14.84 22.70
N ALA A 373 -13.55 -13.89 23.64
CA ALA A 373 -13.01 -14.13 24.98
C ALA A 373 -13.77 -15.22 25.75
N ASP A 374 -15.06 -15.40 25.49
CA ASP A 374 -15.89 -16.49 26.04
C ASP A 374 -15.78 -17.81 25.26
N GLY A 375 -14.93 -17.86 24.23
CA GLY A 375 -14.60 -19.07 23.48
C GLY A 375 -15.27 -19.22 22.11
N MET A 376 -16.00 -18.21 21.63
CA MET A 376 -16.53 -18.19 20.27
C MET A 376 -15.38 -18.11 19.25
N THR A 377 -15.45 -18.90 18.19
CA THR A 377 -14.48 -18.86 17.10
C THR A 377 -14.84 -17.79 16.07
N THR A 378 -13.84 -17.33 15.30
CA THR A 378 -14.05 -16.37 14.20
C THR A 378 -15.11 -16.85 13.19
N ALA A 379 -15.19 -18.17 12.94
CA ALA A 379 -16.15 -18.75 11.99
C ALA A 379 -17.61 -18.74 12.49
N GLU A 380 -17.82 -18.56 13.80
CA GLU A 380 -19.15 -18.47 14.41
C GLU A 380 -19.67 -17.04 14.47
N LEU A 381 -18.82 -16.04 14.21
CA LEU A 381 -19.24 -14.65 14.14
C LEU A 381 -20.18 -14.41 12.94
N PRO A 382 -21.17 -13.52 13.07
CA PRO A 382 -22.05 -13.18 11.95
C PRO A 382 -21.24 -12.67 10.75
N VAL A 383 -21.55 -13.14 9.54
CA VAL A 383 -20.87 -12.70 8.30
C VAL A 383 -20.93 -11.18 8.09
N THR A 384 -21.93 -10.52 8.66
CA THR A 384 -22.11 -9.05 8.62
C THR A 384 -21.11 -8.31 9.51
N THR A 385 -20.39 -9.00 10.39
CA THR A 385 -19.24 -8.44 11.12
C THR A 385 -17.95 -8.48 10.29
N ILE A 386 -17.99 -9.15 9.14
CA ILE A 386 -16.90 -9.29 8.16
C ILE A 386 -15.60 -9.78 8.84
N PRO A 387 -15.67 -10.88 9.61
CA PRO A 387 -14.56 -11.30 10.45
C PRO A 387 -13.44 -11.92 9.59
N ARG A 388 -12.18 -11.57 9.90
CA ARG A 388 -11.00 -12.20 9.31
C ARG A 388 -10.00 -12.52 10.42
N GLU A 389 -9.68 -13.79 10.56
CA GLU A 389 -8.63 -14.27 11.45
C GLU A 389 -7.25 -13.99 10.85
N ILE A 390 -6.32 -13.57 11.71
CA ILE A 390 -4.88 -13.43 11.45
C ILE A 390 -4.12 -14.03 12.63
N PHE A 391 -2.91 -14.55 12.41
CA PHE A 391 -2.16 -15.20 13.48
C PHE A 391 -1.18 -14.24 14.15
N TYR A 392 -1.05 -14.38 15.47
CA TYR A 392 -0.08 -13.63 16.24
C TYR A 392 1.35 -13.95 15.80
N GLY A 393 2.11 -12.91 15.48
CA GLY A 393 3.50 -13.01 15.03
C GLY A 393 3.68 -13.03 13.51
N ASP A 394 2.60 -13.18 12.74
CA ASP A 394 2.65 -13.11 11.27
C ASP A 394 2.92 -11.69 10.79
N HIS A 395 3.71 -11.58 9.71
CA HIS A 395 3.81 -10.38 8.91
C HIS A 395 2.74 -10.38 7.83
N VAL A 396 1.70 -9.56 8.00
CA VAL A 396 0.52 -9.52 7.12
C VAL A 396 0.60 -8.38 6.13
N GLU A 397 0.44 -8.65 4.84
CA GLU A 397 0.23 -7.63 3.80
C GLU A 397 -1.28 -7.42 3.59
N ILE A 398 -1.72 -6.17 3.69
CA ILE A 398 -3.11 -5.76 3.45
C ILE A 398 -3.15 -4.96 2.14
N VAL A 399 -3.94 -5.44 1.18
CA VAL A 399 -4.17 -4.73 -0.08
C VAL A 399 -5.58 -4.16 -0.08
N LEU A 400 -5.65 -2.83 0.11
CA LEU A 400 -6.90 -2.08 0.07
C LEU A 400 -7.23 -1.71 -1.38
N VAL A 401 -8.39 -2.15 -1.86
CA VAL A 401 -8.91 -1.81 -3.18
C VAL A 401 -10.09 -0.87 -3.01
N ASN A 402 -9.90 0.37 -3.42
CA ASN A 402 -10.97 1.35 -3.51
C ASN A 402 -11.57 1.31 -4.92
N GLU A 403 -12.82 0.84 -5.06
CA GLU A 403 -13.51 0.84 -6.35
C GLU A 403 -14.22 2.16 -6.68
N GLN A 404 -14.09 3.17 -5.81
CA GLN A 404 -14.68 4.49 -6.03
C GLN A 404 -13.69 5.46 -6.67
N ASN A 405 -14.21 6.58 -7.18
CA ASN A 405 -13.41 7.62 -7.81
C ASN A 405 -12.99 8.73 -6.83
N GLU A 406 -13.56 8.77 -5.64
CA GLU A 406 -13.10 9.55 -4.50
C GLU A 406 -12.08 8.79 -3.63
N GLN A 407 -11.30 9.54 -2.85
CA GLN A 407 -10.31 9.01 -1.91
C GLN A 407 -10.96 8.64 -0.58
N HIS A 408 -10.45 7.56 0.03
CA HIS A 408 -10.91 7.07 1.33
C HIS A 408 -9.68 6.84 2.22
N PRO A 409 -9.55 7.55 3.35
CA PRO A 409 -8.53 7.24 4.35
C PRO A 409 -8.98 6.06 5.20
N PHE A 410 -8.20 4.99 5.15
CA PHE A 410 -8.45 3.79 5.94
C PHE A 410 -7.63 3.83 7.23
N HIS A 411 -8.30 3.62 8.37
CA HIS A 411 -7.66 3.52 9.67
C HIS A 411 -7.71 2.07 10.17
N LEU A 412 -6.58 1.57 10.68
CA LEU A 412 -6.45 0.26 11.29
C LEU A 412 -6.22 0.42 12.79
N HIS A 413 -7.16 -0.05 13.60
CA HIS A 413 -7.04 -0.05 15.06
C HIS A 413 -5.94 -1.02 15.51
N GLY A 414 -5.28 -0.71 16.64
CA GLY A 414 -4.31 -1.59 17.29
C GLY A 414 -2.99 -1.79 16.54
N HIS A 415 -2.75 -1.12 15.41
CA HIS A 415 -1.55 -1.27 14.59
C HIS A 415 -1.13 0.04 13.92
N SER A 416 0.17 0.24 13.74
CA SER A 416 0.74 1.26 12.84
C SER A 416 1.27 0.54 11.58
N PRO A 417 0.53 0.52 10.46
CA PRO A 417 0.93 -0.23 9.28
C PRO A 417 2.07 0.48 8.52
N TRP A 418 2.95 -0.31 7.88
CA TRP A 418 3.88 0.23 6.89
C TRP A 418 3.16 0.39 5.55
N VAL A 419 3.10 1.62 5.04
CA VAL A 419 2.57 1.90 3.71
C VAL A 419 3.65 1.59 2.66
N VAL A 420 3.61 0.37 2.11
CA VAL A 420 4.65 -0.13 1.18
C VAL A 420 4.43 0.29 -0.28
N GLY A 421 3.26 0.83 -0.62
CA GLY A 421 2.96 1.39 -1.94
C GLY A 421 1.49 1.75 -2.15
N SER A 422 1.24 2.58 -3.15
CA SER A 422 -0.09 2.93 -3.64
C SER A 422 -0.07 3.01 -5.18
N GLY A 423 -1.24 2.89 -5.82
CA GLY A 423 -1.33 2.96 -7.28
C GLY A 423 -2.68 2.53 -7.84
N GLN A 424 -2.76 2.48 -9.17
CA GLN A 424 -3.93 2.00 -9.90
C GLN A 424 -3.59 0.70 -10.63
N ALA A 425 -4.46 -0.29 -10.49
CA ALA A 425 -4.37 -1.58 -11.17
C ALA A 425 -5.79 -2.08 -11.46
N THR A 426 -5.95 -3.03 -12.38
CA THR A 426 -7.26 -3.69 -12.51
C THR A 426 -7.49 -4.58 -11.30
N LEU A 427 -8.73 -4.75 -10.86
CA LEU A 427 -9.05 -5.68 -9.77
C LEU A 427 -8.52 -7.10 -10.07
N ALA A 428 -8.59 -7.50 -11.34
CA ALA A 428 -8.01 -8.74 -11.81
C ALA A 428 -6.50 -8.82 -11.53
N ASP A 429 -5.72 -7.76 -11.73
CA ASP A 429 -4.28 -7.76 -11.43
C ASP A 429 -4.02 -7.86 -9.92
N VAL A 430 -4.84 -7.19 -9.10
CA VAL A 430 -4.75 -7.20 -7.63
C VAL A 430 -5.07 -8.57 -7.03
N GLN A 431 -6.17 -9.17 -7.49
CA GLN A 431 -6.67 -10.48 -7.06
C GLN A 431 -5.80 -11.62 -7.59
N SER A 432 -5.40 -11.53 -8.87
CA SER A 432 -4.79 -12.66 -9.54
C SER A 432 -3.50 -13.08 -8.85
N ASN A 433 -2.56 -12.18 -8.59
CA ASN A 433 -1.19 -12.59 -8.27
C ASN A 433 -0.69 -13.69 -9.26
N THR A 434 -1.29 -13.80 -10.48
CA THR A 434 -1.30 -14.99 -11.36
C THR A 434 -0.53 -14.73 -12.65
N VAL A 435 -0.15 -15.83 -13.34
CA VAL A 435 0.67 -15.89 -14.56
C VAL A 435 0.10 -15.00 -15.69
N PRO A 436 0.75 -13.88 -16.01
CA PRO A 436 0.22 -12.88 -16.95
C PRO A 436 -0.04 -13.38 -18.38
N VAL A 437 0.62 -14.47 -18.80
CA VAL A 437 0.47 -15.05 -20.15
C VAL A 437 -0.90 -15.69 -20.38
N VAL A 438 -1.51 -16.29 -19.35
CA VAL A 438 -2.84 -16.91 -19.49
C VAL A 438 -3.90 -15.82 -19.71
N LEU A 439 -3.82 -14.75 -18.93
CA LEU A 439 -4.74 -13.60 -19.05
C LEU A 439 -4.60 -12.93 -20.42
N ALA A 440 -3.37 -12.72 -20.89
CA ALA A 440 -3.13 -12.15 -22.21
C ALA A 440 -3.68 -13.01 -23.35
N ALA A 441 -3.55 -14.34 -23.27
CA ALA A 441 -4.07 -15.26 -24.27
C ALA A 441 -5.62 -15.32 -24.26
N LEU A 442 -6.24 -15.37 -23.07
CA LEU A 442 -7.70 -15.29 -22.94
C LEU A 442 -8.23 -13.96 -23.51
N ALA A 443 -7.57 -12.84 -23.22
CA ALA A 443 -7.95 -11.53 -23.74
C ALA A 443 -7.78 -11.41 -25.27
N HIS A 444 -6.83 -12.14 -25.84
CA HIS A 444 -6.67 -12.27 -27.29
C HIS A 444 -7.79 -13.10 -27.94
N GLY A 445 -8.56 -13.84 -27.14
CA GLY A 445 -9.62 -14.74 -27.60
C GLY A 445 -9.18 -16.19 -27.80
N ASP A 446 -7.99 -16.56 -27.30
CA ASP A 446 -7.48 -17.92 -27.38
C ASP A 446 -8.22 -18.85 -26.41
N CYS A 447 -8.35 -20.13 -26.79
CA CYS A 447 -8.79 -21.18 -25.87
C CYS A 447 -7.60 -21.65 -25.04
N VAL A 448 -7.58 -21.35 -23.74
CA VAL A 448 -6.40 -21.58 -22.89
C VAL A 448 -6.59 -22.76 -21.95
N ILE A 449 -5.56 -23.61 -21.86
CA ILE A 449 -5.42 -24.62 -20.80
C ILE A 449 -4.27 -24.16 -19.89
N ALA A 450 -4.59 -23.76 -18.66
CA ALA A 450 -3.62 -23.40 -17.63
C ALA A 450 -3.27 -24.64 -16.79
N THR A 451 -1.99 -24.81 -16.46
CA THR A 451 -1.53 -25.98 -15.70
C THR A 451 -0.76 -25.60 -14.45
N ALA A 452 -0.94 -26.38 -13.38
CA ALA A 452 -0.20 -26.26 -12.13
C ALA A 452 -0.18 -27.62 -11.41
N ARG A 453 0.78 -27.80 -10.48
CA ARG A 453 0.80 -29.02 -9.63
C ARG A 453 -0.48 -29.18 -8.81
N ASN A 454 -1.01 -28.07 -8.29
CA ASN A 454 -2.34 -28.01 -7.69
C ASN A 454 -3.25 -27.11 -8.56
N PRO A 455 -4.23 -27.69 -9.29
CA PRO A 455 -5.18 -26.94 -10.12
C PRO A 455 -6.08 -25.97 -9.35
N GLU A 456 -6.35 -26.21 -8.06
CA GLU A 456 -7.20 -25.32 -7.24
C GLU A 456 -6.62 -23.90 -7.17
N ARG A 457 -5.29 -23.77 -7.26
CA ARG A 457 -4.59 -22.48 -7.35
C ARG A 457 -4.86 -21.73 -8.65
N LEU A 458 -5.55 -22.34 -9.60
CA LEU A 458 -5.92 -21.77 -10.89
C LEU A 458 -7.43 -21.50 -11.00
N ALA A 459 -8.19 -21.65 -9.91
CA ALA A 459 -9.65 -21.49 -9.91
C ALA A 459 -10.10 -20.15 -10.51
N ASP A 460 -9.36 -19.07 -10.30
CA ASP A 460 -9.69 -17.76 -10.85
C ASP A 460 -9.45 -17.64 -12.36
N LEU A 461 -8.50 -18.39 -12.90
CA LEU A 461 -8.31 -18.49 -14.35
C LEU A 461 -9.45 -19.30 -14.99
N GLU A 462 -9.97 -20.31 -14.28
CA GLU A 462 -11.14 -21.08 -14.72
C GLU A 462 -12.38 -20.20 -14.81
N LYS A 463 -12.64 -19.37 -13.79
CA LYS A 463 -13.72 -18.36 -13.82
C LYS A 463 -13.60 -17.37 -14.97
N LYS A 464 -12.36 -17.07 -15.41
CA LYS A 464 -12.06 -16.16 -16.54
C LYS A 464 -12.09 -16.85 -17.90
N GLY A 465 -12.39 -18.15 -17.97
CA GLY A 465 -12.61 -18.88 -19.21
C GLY A 465 -11.45 -19.79 -19.65
N ALA A 466 -10.38 -19.92 -18.86
CA ALA A 466 -9.41 -20.99 -19.10
C ALA A 466 -9.98 -22.35 -18.63
N ARG A 467 -9.44 -23.44 -19.17
CA ARG A 467 -9.53 -24.75 -18.51
C ARG A 467 -8.28 -24.96 -17.66
N THR A 468 -8.41 -25.71 -16.58
CA THR A 468 -7.31 -25.97 -15.65
C THR A 468 -6.95 -27.46 -15.65
N LEU A 469 -5.66 -27.77 -15.50
CA LEU A 469 -5.17 -29.14 -15.45
C LEU A 469 -4.02 -29.31 -14.44
N ALA A 470 -4.01 -30.46 -13.77
CA ALA A 470 -2.89 -30.85 -12.92
C ALA A 470 -1.71 -31.23 -13.80
N LEU A 471 -0.55 -30.62 -13.54
CA LEU A 471 0.69 -30.95 -14.22
C LEU A 471 1.88 -30.77 -13.29
N ASP A 472 2.58 -31.86 -13.02
CA ASP A 472 3.95 -31.83 -12.52
C ASP A 472 4.91 -32.17 -13.67
N VAL A 473 5.72 -31.19 -14.08
CA VAL A 473 6.70 -31.40 -15.17
C VAL A 473 7.80 -32.39 -14.80
N THR A 474 7.96 -32.72 -13.52
CA THR A 474 8.94 -33.68 -13.02
C THR A 474 8.41 -35.13 -12.99
N ALA A 475 7.12 -35.33 -13.28
CA ALA A 475 6.47 -36.63 -13.32
C ALA A 475 7.00 -37.55 -14.44
N SER A 476 6.52 -38.80 -14.45
CA SER A 476 6.89 -39.80 -15.45
C SER A 476 6.43 -39.40 -16.86
N GLN A 477 7.13 -39.86 -17.90
CA GLN A 477 6.75 -39.55 -19.29
C GLN A 477 5.33 -40.04 -19.61
N ASP A 478 4.89 -41.16 -19.03
CA ASP A 478 3.54 -41.71 -19.25
C ASP A 478 2.46 -40.80 -18.65
N GLU A 479 2.71 -40.21 -17.47
CA GLU A 479 1.82 -39.19 -16.89
C GLU A 479 1.75 -37.93 -17.76
N LEU A 480 2.90 -37.45 -18.25
CA LEU A 480 2.92 -36.29 -19.16
C LEU A 480 2.16 -36.58 -20.47
N ASN A 481 2.28 -37.80 -21.01
CA ASN A 481 1.53 -38.23 -22.18
C ASN A 481 0.02 -38.28 -21.90
N ALA A 482 -0.38 -38.77 -20.73
CA ALA A 482 -1.78 -38.83 -20.31
C ALA A 482 -2.37 -37.42 -20.13
N VAL A 483 -1.64 -36.49 -19.51
CA VAL A 483 -2.09 -35.10 -19.36
C VAL A 483 -2.18 -34.41 -20.73
N ALA A 484 -1.22 -34.62 -21.63
CA ALA A 484 -1.27 -34.07 -22.98
C ALA A 484 -2.47 -34.62 -23.78
N ALA A 485 -2.74 -35.92 -23.69
CA ALA A 485 -3.92 -36.53 -24.30
C ALA A 485 -5.24 -35.96 -23.73
N HIS A 486 -5.30 -35.72 -22.41
CA HIS A 486 -6.45 -35.09 -21.78
C HIS A 486 -6.64 -33.64 -22.26
N ALA A 487 -5.55 -32.85 -22.33
CA ALA A 487 -5.57 -31.48 -22.84
C ALA A 487 -6.07 -31.44 -24.30
N LEU A 488 -5.60 -32.35 -25.15
CA LEU A 488 -6.07 -32.49 -26.53
C LEU A 488 -7.56 -32.84 -26.59
N GLY A 489 -8.06 -33.68 -25.67
CA GLY A 489 -9.48 -34.01 -25.57
C GLY A 489 -10.39 -32.80 -25.27
N MET A 490 -9.85 -31.71 -24.70
CA MET A 490 -10.65 -30.53 -24.34
C MET A 490 -10.99 -29.63 -25.52
N TYR A 491 -10.04 -29.40 -26.43
CA TYR A 491 -10.19 -28.47 -27.57
C TYR A 491 -9.87 -29.10 -28.93
N GLY A 492 -9.48 -30.37 -28.97
CA GLY A 492 -9.15 -31.13 -30.18
C GLY A 492 -7.77 -30.83 -30.80
N THR A 493 -7.08 -29.78 -30.34
CA THR A 493 -5.78 -29.35 -30.86
C THR A 493 -4.98 -28.60 -29.80
N ILE A 494 -3.66 -28.55 -29.96
CA ILE A 494 -2.76 -27.64 -29.25
C ILE A 494 -2.00 -26.86 -30.33
N ASP A 495 -2.40 -25.61 -30.57
CA ASP A 495 -1.76 -24.76 -31.59
C ASP A 495 -0.52 -24.04 -31.07
N VAL A 496 -0.51 -23.73 -29.76
CA VAL A 496 0.61 -23.07 -29.08
C VAL A 496 0.95 -23.81 -27.80
N LEU A 497 2.23 -24.14 -27.59
CA LEU A 497 2.77 -24.68 -26.35
C LEU A 497 3.72 -23.67 -25.71
N VAL A 498 3.48 -23.33 -24.44
CA VAL A 498 4.38 -22.46 -23.65
C VAL A 498 4.96 -23.25 -22.48
N ASN A 499 6.25 -23.57 -22.53
CA ASN A 499 6.98 -24.19 -21.42
C ASN A 499 7.55 -23.12 -20.49
N ASN A 500 6.84 -22.82 -19.39
CA ASN A 500 7.20 -21.74 -18.47
C ASN A 500 7.80 -22.20 -17.12
N ALA A 501 7.59 -23.46 -16.73
CA ALA A 501 7.96 -23.94 -15.40
C ALA A 501 9.48 -23.82 -15.13
N ALA A 502 9.84 -23.05 -14.10
CA ALA A 502 11.21 -22.95 -13.63
C ALA A 502 11.28 -22.37 -12.21
N TYR A 503 12.38 -22.67 -11.51
CA TYR A 503 12.81 -21.94 -10.31
C TYR A 503 14.32 -21.63 -10.41
N LEU A 504 14.81 -20.80 -9.49
CA LEU A 504 16.18 -20.32 -9.42
C LEU A 504 16.83 -20.82 -8.12
N LEU A 505 17.89 -21.61 -8.26
CA LEU A 505 18.78 -22.00 -7.16
C LEU A 505 19.92 -20.97 -7.05
N GLU A 506 20.00 -20.31 -5.91
CA GLU A 506 21.08 -19.39 -5.54
C GLU A 506 22.20 -20.15 -4.83
N GLY A 507 23.42 -19.95 -5.28
CA GLY A 507 24.64 -20.46 -4.66
C GLY A 507 25.80 -20.35 -5.63
N ALA A 508 27.02 -20.31 -5.10
CA ALA A 508 28.18 -20.67 -5.88
C ALA A 508 28.02 -22.12 -6.37
N ILE A 509 28.64 -22.43 -7.50
CA ILE A 509 28.50 -23.75 -8.13
C ILE A 509 28.92 -24.88 -7.16
N GLU A 510 29.96 -24.64 -6.35
CA GLU A 510 30.47 -25.60 -5.37
C GLU A 510 29.58 -25.73 -4.11
N GLU A 511 28.76 -24.73 -3.80
CA GLU A 511 27.85 -24.75 -2.63
C GLU A 511 26.60 -25.61 -2.88
N CYS A 512 26.27 -25.83 -4.15
CA CYS A 512 25.07 -26.56 -4.54
C CYS A 512 25.33 -28.05 -4.56
N SER A 513 24.57 -28.81 -3.76
CA SER A 513 24.66 -30.26 -3.71
C SER A 513 24.21 -30.91 -5.03
N GLU A 514 24.67 -32.14 -5.28
CA GLU A 514 24.23 -32.95 -6.44
C GLU A 514 22.70 -33.00 -6.55
N GLN A 515 22.00 -33.20 -5.44
CA GLN A 515 20.54 -33.28 -5.44
C GLN A 515 19.90 -31.94 -5.83
N GLU A 516 20.39 -30.81 -5.32
CA GLU A 516 19.87 -29.48 -5.69
C GLU A 516 20.10 -29.17 -7.17
N VAL A 517 21.26 -29.57 -7.71
CA VAL A 517 21.56 -29.47 -9.14
C VAL A 517 20.58 -30.33 -9.95
N LEU A 518 20.40 -31.59 -9.56
CA LEU A 518 19.48 -32.53 -10.22
C LEU A 518 18.05 -32.01 -10.18
N ASP A 519 17.56 -31.51 -9.05
CA ASP A 519 16.20 -30.99 -8.90
C ASP A 519 15.95 -29.77 -9.80
N GLN A 520 16.91 -28.86 -9.89
CA GLN A 520 16.79 -27.67 -10.74
C GLN A 520 16.79 -28.05 -12.22
N TYR A 521 17.70 -28.93 -12.64
CA TYR A 521 17.71 -29.45 -14.01
C TYR A 521 16.45 -30.27 -14.33
N ASN A 522 15.97 -31.06 -13.37
CA ASN A 522 14.79 -31.90 -13.53
C ASN A 522 13.53 -31.06 -13.77
N THR A 523 13.41 -29.94 -13.06
CA THR A 523 12.30 -29.00 -13.24
C THR A 523 12.47 -28.16 -14.50
N ASN A 524 13.58 -27.41 -14.61
CA ASN A 524 13.75 -26.38 -15.63
C ASN A 524 13.99 -26.97 -17.04
N VAL A 525 14.79 -28.04 -17.15
CA VAL A 525 15.27 -28.57 -18.44
C VAL A 525 14.58 -29.89 -18.79
N PHE A 526 14.68 -30.90 -17.92
CA PHE A 526 14.12 -32.22 -18.23
C PHE A 526 12.59 -32.18 -18.23
N GLY A 527 11.97 -31.37 -17.38
CA GLY A 527 10.53 -31.15 -17.39
C GLY A 527 10.04 -30.58 -18.71
N MET A 528 10.69 -29.52 -19.22
CA MET A 528 10.43 -29.00 -20.56
C MET A 528 10.55 -30.09 -21.63
N LEU A 529 11.63 -30.90 -21.61
CA LEU A 529 11.82 -31.98 -22.58
C LEU A 529 10.73 -33.05 -22.53
N ARG A 530 10.23 -33.41 -21.33
CA ARG A 530 9.12 -34.38 -21.19
C ARG A 530 7.83 -33.83 -21.78
N VAL A 531 7.52 -32.56 -21.54
CA VAL A 531 6.34 -31.88 -22.12
C VAL A 531 6.46 -31.79 -23.65
N LEU A 532 7.64 -31.44 -24.17
CA LEU A 532 7.90 -31.43 -25.61
C LEU A 532 7.65 -32.81 -26.24
N ARG A 533 8.15 -33.89 -25.63
CA ARG A 533 7.91 -35.27 -26.11
C ARG A 533 6.43 -35.66 -26.10
N ALA A 534 5.66 -35.15 -25.15
CA ALA A 534 4.23 -35.42 -25.06
C ALA A 534 3.41 -34.65 -26.11
N VAL A 535 3.81 -33.43 -26.48
CA VAL A 535 3.00 -32.53 -27.35
C VAL A 535 3.45 -32.54 -28.81
N LEU A 536 4.76 -32.54 -29.09
CA LEU A 536 5.29 -32.42 -30.46
C LEU A 536 4.79 -33.49 -31.44
N PRO A 537 4.54 -34.77 -31.07
CA PRO A 537 3.99 -35.75 -31.99
C PRO A 537 2.67 -35.28 -32.65
N HIS A 538 1.81 -34.59 -31.90
CA HIS A 538 0.52 -34.10 -32.36
C HIS A 538 0.68 -32.88 -33.29
N MET A 539 1.56 -31.93 -32.94
CA MET A 539 1.88 -30.81 -33.83
C MET A 539 2.50 -31.29 -35.15
N ARG A 540 3.38 -32.31 -35.08
CA ARG A 540 4.02 -32.91 -36.26
C ARG A 540 3.03 -33.57 -37.19
N GLU A 541 2.03 -34.27 -36.65
CA GLU A 541 0.95 -34.87 -37.44
C GLU A 541 0.16 -33.79 -38.19
N LYS A 542 -0.14 -32.67 -37.53
CA LYS A 542 -0.84 -31.52 -38.14
C LYS A 542 0.04 -30.68 -39.07
N ARG A 543 1.36 -30.87 -39.00
CA ARG A 543 2.39 -30.06 -39.66
C ARG A 543 2.22 -28.55 -39.40
N SER A 544 1.79 -28.21 -38.19
CA SER A 544 1.60 -26.83 -37.73
C SER A 544 1.67 -26.75 -36.20
N GLY A 545 2.08 -25.59 -35.70
CA GLY A 545 2.13 -25.30 -34.27
C GLY A 545 3.21 -24.29 -33.93
N VAL A 546 3.14 -23.73 -32.74
CA VAL A 546 4.14 -22.81 -32.20
C VAL A 546 4.59 -23.28 -30.82
N VAL A 547 5.90 -23.35 -30.59
CA VAL A 547 6.49 -23.72 -29.30
C VAL A 547 7.31 -22.56 -28.76
N ALA A 548 7.00 -22.14 -27.54
CA ALA A 548 7.76 -21.16 -26.78
C ALA A 548 8.35 -21.82 -25.54
N ASN A 549 9.68 -21.86 -25.46
CA ASN A 549 10.37 -22.29 -24.24
C ASN A 549 10.87 -21.05 -23.49
N VAL A 550 10.49 -20.91 -22.22
CA VAL A 550 10.85 -19.72 -21.43
C VAL A 550 12.26 -19.87 -20.86
N GLY A 551 13.19 -19.21 -21.52
CA GLY A 551 14.57 -19.01 -21.08
C GLY A 551 14.70 -17.88 -20.06
N SER A 552 15.78 -17.11 -20.18
CA SER A 552 16.06 -15.91 -19.39
C SER A 552 17.21 -15.13 -20.02
N ALA A 553 17.29 -13.83 -19.76
CA ALA A 553 18.53 -13.07 -20.03
C ALA A 553 19.76 -13.70 -19.33
N GLY A 554 19.59 -14.42 -18.22
CA GLY A 554 20.64 -15.21 -17.58
C GLY A 554 21.17 -16.39 -18.42
N GLY A 555 20.50 -16.75 -19.52
CA GLY A 555 20.97 -17.72 -20.51
C GLY A 555 21.89 -17.13 -21.59
N TRP A 556 22.37 -15.90 -21.39
CA TRP A 556 23.34 -15.23 -22.27
C TRP A 556 24.69 -15.02 -21.60
N LYS A 557 24.73 -14.94 -20.27
CA LYS A 557 25.97 -14.74 -19.50
C LYS A 557 25.91 -15.51 -18.19
N GLY A 558 27.02 -16.13 -17.81
CA GLY A 558 27.18 -16.69 -16.47
C GLY A 558 27.17 -15.57 -15.42
N ILE A 559 26.21 -15.62 -14.50
CA ILE A 559 26.10 -14.68 -13.38
C ILE A 559 26.55 -15.42 -12.11
N PRO A 560 27.62 -14.98 -11.45
CA PRO A 560 28.06 -15.61 -10.21
C PRO A 560 26.96 -15.60 -9.15
N GLY A 561 26.86 -16.68 -8.36
CA GLY A 561 25.81 -16.87 -7.35
C GLY A 561 24.49 -17.43 -7.90
N ILE A 562 24.29 -17.46 -9.22
CA ILE A 562 23.16 -18.15 -9.88
C ILE A 562 23.62 -18.93 -11.12
N GLY A 563 24.86 -19.42 -11.08
CA GLY A 563 25.51 -20.06 -12.22
C GLY A 563 24.77 -21.29 -12.73
N LEU A 564 24.22 -22.10 -11.81
CA LEU A 564 23.44 -23.31 -12.16
C LEU A 564 22.06 -22.97 -12.71
N TYR A 565 21.39 -21.93 -12.18
CA TYR A 565 20.18 -21.42 -12.82
C TYR A 565 20.47 -20.95 -14.25
N GLY A 566 21.51 -20.12 -14.41
CA GLY A 566 21.99 -19.66 -15.71
C GLY A 566 22.25 -20.82 -16.66
N SER A 567 22.97 -21.86 -16.22
CA SER A 567 23.27 -23.03 -17.05
C SER A 567 22.02 -23.78 -17.51
N THR A 568 20.96 -23.87 -16.69
CA THR A 568 19.67 -24.40 -17.16
C THR A 568 19.06 -23.54 -18.27
N LYS A 569 19.18 -22.21 -18.18
CA LYS A 569 18.65 -21.29 -19.20
C LYS A 569 19.48 -21.30 -20.49
N PHE A 570 20.81 -21.48 -20.40
CA PHE A 570 21.66 -21.79 -21.56
C PHE A 570 21.24 -23.11 -22.22
N ALA A 571 21.01 -24.17 -21.44
CA ALA A 571 20.57 -25.46 -21.97
C ALA A 571 19.22 -25.35 -22.68
N ILE A 572 18.25 -24.65 -22.09
CA ILE A 572 16.95 -24.37 -22.72
C ILE A 572 17.15 -23.63 -24.05
N ALA A 573 17.96 -22.58 -24.10
CA ALA A 573 18.22 -21.84 -25.34
C ALA A 573 18.86 -22.74 -26.40
N GLY A 574 19.93 -23.47 -26.08
CA GLY A 574 20.61 -24.37 -27.02
C GLY A 574 19.70 -25.46 -27.57
N ILE A 575 18.94 -26.13 -26.69
CA ILE A 575 17.95 -27.15 -27.07
C ILE A 575 16.89 -26.53 -28.00
N THR A 576 16.42 -25.33 -27.68
CA THR A 576 15.36 -24.66 -28.46
C THR A 576 15.85 -24.22 -29.83
N LEU A 577 17.10 -23.79 -29.96
CA LEU A 577 17.71 -23.46 -31.25
C LEU A 577 17.84 -24.68 -32.17
N ALA A 578 18.29 -25.82 -31.62
CA ALA A 578 18.34 -27.07 -32.39
C ALA A 578 16.92 -27.54 -32.78
N LEU A 579 16.00 -27.56 -31.81
CA LEU A 579 14.61 -27.95 -32.02
C LEU A 579 13.94 -27.10 -33.11
N ARG A 580 14.24 -25.80 -33.18
CA ARG A 580 13.73 -24.92 -34.23
C ARG A 580 14.10 -25.40 -35.63
N GLU A 581 15.35 -25.77 -35.85
CA GLU A 581 15.82 -26.27 -37.15
C GLU A 581 15.21 -27.64 -37.48
N GLU A 582 15.05 -28.51 -36.47
CA GLU A 582 14.39 -29.82 -36.63
C GLU A 582 12.89 -29.69 -36.99
N MET A 583 12.22 -28.69 -36.42
CA MET A 583 10.77 -28.48 -36.55
C MET A 583 10.39 -27.64 -37.78
N ALA A 584 11.29 -26.81 -38.30
CA ALA A 584 11.00 -25.94 -39.44
C ALA A 584 10.52 -26.69 -40.70
N PRO A 585 11.13 -27.82 -41.14
CA PRO A 585 10.62 -28.62 -42.27
C PRO A 585 9.26 -29.26 -42.01
N LEU A 586 8.79 -29.28 -40.76
CA LEU A 586 7.51 -29.83 -40.34
C LEU A 586 6.43 -28.77 -40.19
N GLY A 587 6.73 -27.48 -40.46
CA GLY A 587 5.77 -26.38 -40.37
C GLY A 587 5.50 -25.90 -38.94
N ILE A 588 6.34 -26.29 -37.97
CA ILE A 588 6.22 -25.89 -36.57
C ILE A 588 7.26 -24.82 -36.26
N GLU A 589 6.81 -23.69 -35.70
CA GLU A 589 7.70 -22.60 -35.31
C GLU A 589 8.12 -22.76 -33.86
N VAL A 590 9.40 -22.49 -33.56
CA VAL A 590 9.96 -22.67 -32.23
C VAL A 590 10.79 -21.45 -31.86
N THR A 591 10.61 -20.92 -30.65
CA THR A 591 11.38 -19.79 -30.12
C THR A 591 11.72 -20.00 -28.66
N VAL A 592 12.86 -19.45 -28.22
CA VAL A 592 13.13 -19.25 -26.80
C VAL A 592 12.74 -17.82 -26.43
N VAL A 593 11.92 -17.66 -25.40
CA VAL A 593 11.55 -16.34 -24.86
C VAL A 593 12.41 -16.05 -23.65
N GLU A 594 13.07 -14.89 -23.63
CA GLU A 594 14.15 -14.61 -22.69
C GLU A 594 13.92 -13.28 -21.97
N PRO A 595 13.12 -13.32 -20.89
CA PRO A 595 12.87 -12.14 -20.08
C PRO A 595 14.12 -11.69 -19.32
N GLY A 596 14.27 -10.38 -19.20
CA GLY A 596 15.13 -9.74 -18.21
C GLY A 596 14.54 -9.76 -16.81
N ALA A 597 14.80 -8.72 -16.03
CA ALA A 597 14.22 -8.54 -14.71
C ALA A 597 12.76 -8.06 -14.83
N PHE A 598 11.82 -8.96 -14.62
CA PHE A 598 10.39 -8.69 -14.53
C PHE A 598 9.88 -8.89 -13.11
N ARG A 599 8.84 -8.15 -12.73
CA ARG A 599 8.18 -8.26 -11.41
C ARG A 599 7.38 -9.55 -11.26
N THR A 600 8.06 -10.68 -11.17
CA THR A 600 7.46 -12.00 -10.96
C THR A 600 7.96 -12.61 -9.65
N SER A 601 7.30 -13.67 -9.19
CA SER A 601 7.69 -14.38 -7.96
C SER A 601 9.02 -15.14 -8.05
N ILE A 602 9.71 -15.14 -9.21
CA ILE A 602 10.96 -15.90 -9.39
C ILE A 602 12.13 -15.36 -8.56
N LEU A 603 12.12 -14.08 -8.22
CA LEU A 603 13.08 -13.44 -7.30
C LEU A 603 12.57 -13.40 -5.84
N GLY A 604 11.37 -13.95 -5.60
CA GLY A 604 10.81 -14.21 -4.27
C GLY A 604 10.71 -15.72 -4.02
N LYS A 605 9.50 -16.29 -4.03
CA LYS A 605 9.24 -17.73 -3.77
C LYS A 605 9.99 -18.70 -4.71
N GLY A 606 10.41 -18.25 -5.89
CA GLY A 606 11.19 -19.03 -6.84
C GLY A 606 12.72 -18.97 -6.64
N PHE A 607 13.20 -18.19 -5.66
CA PHE A 607 14.60 -17.99 -5.35
C PHE A 607 14.97 -18.84 -4.11
N ILE A 608 15.72 -19.92 -4.33
CA ILE A 608 16.02 -20.93 -3.31
C ILE A 608 17.52 -20.91 -3.03
N PRO A 609 17.98 -20.57 -1.82
CA PRO A 609 19.40 -20.61 -1.48
C PRO A 609 19.90 -22.04 -1.32
N ALA A 610 21.17 -22.28 -1.67
CA ALA A 610 21.87 -23.53 -1.46
C ALA A 610 21.95 -23.85 0.03
N LYS A 611 21.74 -25.12 0.38
CA LYS A 611 21.66 -25.56 1.78
C LYS A 611 22.99 -25.51 2.53
N THR A 612 24.12 -25.53 1.82
CA THR A 612 25.46 -25.64 2.43
C THR A 612 26.35 -24.48 1.96
N PRO A 613 26.20 -23.28 2.55
CA PRO A 613 27.05 -22.15 2.18
C PRO A 613 28.50 -22.39 2.61
N ILE A 614 29.44 -21.95 1.77
CA ILE A 614 30.88 -22.02 1.99
C ILE A 614 31.39 -20.60 2.24
N LYS A 615 32.12 -20.42 3.35
CA LYS A 615 32.58 -19.10 3.80
C LYS A 615 33.36 -18.31 2.74
N ASP A 616 34.15 -19.00 1.92
CA ASP A 616 34.99 -18.36 0.89
C ASP A 616 34.16 -17.75 -0.26
N PHE A 617 32.93 -18.23 -0.47
CA PHE A 617 32.02 -17.69 -1.49
C PHE A 617 31.06 -16.62 -0.94
N ALA A 618 31.01 -16.40 0.37
CA ALA A 618 30.15 -15.39 0.99
C ALA A 618 30.32 -13.97 0.40
N PRO A 619 31.54 -13.48 0.07
CA PRO A 619 31.71 -12.18 -0.59
C PRO A 619 31.09 -12.08 -1.98
N LEU A 620 30.77 -13.22 -2.61
CA LEU A 620 30.19 -13.32 -3.94
C LEU A 620 28.67 -13.57 -3.88
N THR A 621 28.21 -14.41 -2.96
CA THR A 621 26.79 -14.76 -2.82
C THR A 621 26.00 -13.74 -2.02
N GLN A 622 26.52 -13.25 -0.88
CA GLN A 622 25.78 -12.31 -0.03
C GLN A 622 25.35 -11.01 -0.76
N PRO A 623 26.22 -10.34 -1.56
CA PRO A 623 25.79 -9.15 -2.30
C PRO A 623 24.68 -9.45 -3.30
N LEU A 624 24.67 -10.65 -3.90
CA LEU A 624 23.60 -11.07 -4.81
C LEU A 624 22.31 -11.32 -4.03
N THR A 625 22.37 -12.02 -2.89
CA THR A 625 21.21 -12.25 -2.02
C THR A 625 20.58 -10.93 -1.60
N THR A 626 21.41 -9.98 -1.12
CA THR A 626 20.96 -8.63 -0.72
C THR A 626 20.42 -7.86 -1.91
N HIS A 627 21.07 -7.92 -3.07
CA HIS A 627 20.60 -7.26 -4.28
C HIS A 627 19.24 -7.81 -4.71
N VAL A 628 19.07 -9.13 -4.76
CA VAL A 628 17.82 -9.80 -5.13
C VAL A 628 16.71 -9.46 -4.14
N ALA A 629 16.96 -9.51 -2.83
CA ALA A 629 16.01 -9.11 -1.81
C ALA A 629 15.54 -7.66 -1.98
N ASN A 630 16.46 -6.74 -2.27
CA ASN A 630 16.15 -5.33 -2.50
C ASN A 630 15.51 -5.04 -3.86
N PHE A 631 15.73 -5.91 -4.85
CA PHE A 631 15.29 -5.74 -6.24
C PHE A 631 13.98 -6.48 -6.55
N SER A 632 13.61 -7.45 -5.72
CA SER A 632 12.31 -8.13 -5.80
C SER A 632 11.15 -7.13 -5.67
N GLY A 633 10.16 -7.22 -6.56
CA GLY A 633 9.06 -6.24 -6.68
C GLY A 633 9.44 -4.91 -7.34
N LYS A 634 10.73 -4.57 -7.44
CA LYS A 634 11.25 -3.32 -8.01
C LYS A 634 11.85 -3.47 -9.41
N GLN A 635 11.75 -4.66 -10.00
CA GLN A 635 12.28 -4.91 -11.33
C GLN A 635 11.65 -3.98 -12.39
N PRO A 636 12.40 -3.57 -13.42
CA PRO A 636 11.92 -2.62 -14.44
C PRO A 636 10.90 -3.23 -15.41
N GLY A 637 10.89 -4.55 -15.56
CA GLY A 637 10.01 -5.26 -16.47
C GLY A 637 8.59 -5.43 -15.93
N ASP A 638 7.61 -5.07 -16.76
CA ASP A 638 6.18 -5.24 -16.55
C ASP A 638 5.71 -6.62 -17.09
N PRO A 639 5.31 -7.55 -16.21
CA PRO A 639 4.95 -8.91 -16.61
C PRO A 639 3.74 -8.98 -17.57
N ALA A 640 2.77 -8.07 -17.44
CA ALA A 640 1.59 -8.02 -18.31
C ALA A 640 1.98 -7.59 -19.73
N LYS A 641 2.85 -6.59 -19.87
CA LYS A 641 3.37 -6.17 -21.18
C LYS A 641 4.23 -7.23 -21.85
N ALA A 642 5.04 -7.97 -21.08
CA ALA A 642 5.79 -9.10 -21.60
C ALA A 642 4.89 -10.22 -22.10
N ALA A 643 3.87 -10.59 -21.31
CA ALA A 643 2.86 -11.57 -21.70
C ALA A 643 2.11 -11.16 -22.97
N GLN A 644 1.67 -9.91 -23.05
CA GLN A 644 0.99 -9.39 -24.24
C GLN A 644 1.88 -9.47 -25.48
N LEU A 645 3.13 -9.02 -25.38
CA LEU A 645 4.07 -9.11 -26.50
C LEU A 645 4.41 -10.55 -26.87
N MET A 646 4.48 -11.46 -25.89
CA MET A 646 4.65 -12.89 -26.14
C MET A 646 3.47 -13.45 -26.93
N VAL A 647 2.23 -13.21 -26.50
CA VAL A 647 1.02 -13.66 -27.21
C VAL A 647 0.99 -13.10 -28.63
N GLU A 648 1.21 -11.80 -28.81
CA GLU A 648 1.28 -11.16 -30.13
C GLU A 648 2.36 -11.79 -31.02
N ALA A 649 3.54 -12.10 -30.47
CA ALA A 649 4.63 -12.71 -31.22
C ALA A 649 4.30 -14.15 -31.64
N LEU A 650 3.81 -14.97 -30.71
CA LEU A 650 3.49 -16.38 -30.96
C LEU A 650 2.31 -16.57 -31.91
N THR A 651 1.34 -15.65 -31.88
CA THR A 651 0.16 -15.66 -32.76
C THR A 651 0.34 -14.81 -34.02
N LYS A 652 1.46 -14.07 -34.13
CA LYS A 652 1.75 -13.11 -35.21
C LYS A 652 0.65 -12.06 -35.40
N THR A 653 0.07 -11.60 -34.31
CA THR A 653 -0.97 -10.56 -34.28
C THR A 653 -0.42 -9.26 -33.70
N GLY A 654 -1.28 -8.25 -33.54
CA GLY A 654 -0.94 -6.97 -32.93
C GLY A 654 0.30 -6.31 -33.56
N ARG A 655 1.27 -5.95 -32.72
CA ARG A 655 2.54 -5.31 -33.11
C ARG A 655 3.48 -6.25 -33.87
N CYS A 656 3.26 -7.56 -33.76
CA CYS A 656 4.06 -8.59 -34.41
C CYS A 656 3.47 -9.06 -35.75
N LYS A 657 2.36 -8.47 -36.22
CA LYS A 657 1.78 -8.79 -37.52
C LYS A 657 2.80 -8.64 -38.65
N GLY A 658 2.98 -9.71 -39.43
CA GLY A 658 3.92 -9.74 -40.56
C GLY A 658 5.39 -9.90 -40.18
N LYS A 659 5.73 -10.10 -38.90
CA LYS A 659 7.09 -10.42 -38.46
C LYS A 659 7.29 -11.92 -38.36
N ALA A 660 8.47 -12.39 -38.76
CA ALA A 660 8.89 -13.77 -38.48
C ALA A 660 9.17 -13.91 -36.97
N LEU A 661 8.83 -15.06 -36.40
CA LEU A 661 9.14 -15.34 -35.00
C LEU A 661 10.67 -15.50 -34.86
N PRO A 662 11.36 -14.70 -34.03
CA PRO A 662 12.81 -14.80 -33.90
C PRO A 662 13.21 -16.10 -33.21
N SER A 663 14.46 -16.53 -33.39
CA SER A 663 14.99 -17.72 -32.70
C SER A 663 15.11 -17.50 -31.20
N ARG A 664 15.52 -16.28 -30.79
CA ARG A 664 15.56 -15.79 -29.41
C ARG A 664 14.77 -14.49 -29.30
N LEU A 665 13.73 -14.47 -28.46
CA LEU A 665 12.92 -13.29 -28.19
C LEU A 665 13.30 -12.69 -26.82
N LEU A 666 14.19 -11.70 -26.82
CA LEU A 666 14.54 -10.94 -25.62
C LEU A 666 13.42 -9.98 -25.24
N LEU A 667 12.99 -10.01 -23.98
CA LEU A 667 11.97 -9.11 -23.43
C LEU A 667 12.58 -8.25 -22.33
N GLY A 668 12.36 -6.93 -22.38
CA GLY A 668 12.92 -5.96 -21.43
C GLY A 668 14.16 -5.24 -21.97
N LYS A 669 14.30 -3.95 -21.63
CA LYS A 669 15.43 -3.12 -22.10
C LYS A 669 16.77 -3.63 -21.57
N ASP A 670 16.77 -4.11 -20.33
CA ASP A 670 17.90 -4.74 -19.66
C ASP A 670 18.33 -6.04 -20.36
N ALA A 671 17.38 -6.90 -20.74
CA ALA A 671 17.66 -8.12 -21.49
C ALA A 671 18.27 -7.83 -22.87
N VAL A 672 17.69 -6.86 -23.59
CA VAL A 672 18.21 -6.41 -24.89
C VAL A 672 19.62 -5.87 -24.76
N LYS A 673 19.87 -4.99 -23.78
CA LYS A 673 21.21 -4.42 -23.52
C LYS A 673 22.23 -5.51 -23.15
N LEU A 674 21.84 -6.46 -22.30
CA LEU A 674 22.69 -7.59 -21.92
C LEU A 674 23.05 -8.45 -23.12
N GLY A 675 22.06 -8.83 -23.94
CA GLY A 675 22.29 -9.61 -25.15
C GLY A 675 23.22 -8.90 -26.13
N GLN A 676 23.04 -7.60 -26.35
CA GLN A 676 23.93 -6.79 -27.19
C GLN A 676 25.37 -6.81 -26.68
N GLY A 677 25.58 -6.55 -25.38
CA GLY A 677 26.92 -6.54 -24.79
C GLY A 677 27.62 -7.90 -24.85
N VAL A 678 26.89 -9.00 -24.63
CA VAL A 678 27.44 -10.36 -24.77
C VAL A 678 27.87 -10.65 -26.21
N LEU A 679 27.07 -10.25 -27.20
CA LEU A 679 27.41 -10.45 -28.61
C LEU A 679 28.67 -9.68 -29.00
N GLU A 680 28.80 -8.43 -28.55
CA GLU A 680 29.99 -7.61 -28.78
C GLU A 680 31.24 -8.21 -28.12
N GLN A 681 31.12 -8.66 -26.86
CA GLN A 681 32.22 -9.30 -26.14
C GLN A 681 32.65 -10.61 -26.83
N ASN A 682 31.71 -11.52 -27.10
CA ASN A 682 32.00 -12.80 -27.73
C ASN A 682 32.62 -12.62 -29.12
N LYS A 683 32.15 -11.63 -29.88
CA LYS A 683 32.75 -11.31 -31.18
C LYS A 683 34.20 -10.88 -31.03
N ARG A 684 34.50 -10.00 -30.08
CA ARG A 684 35.86 -9.54 -29.84
C ARG A 684 36.79 -10.70 -29.46
N GLU A 685 36.38 -11.55 -28.53
CA GLU A 685 37.17 -12.71 -28.10
C GLU A 685 37.35 -13.73 -29.24
N LEU A 686 36.31 -13.97 -30.03
CA LEU A 686 36.37 -14.81 -31.23
C LEU A 686 37.39 -14.25 -32.24
N ASP A 687 37.30 -12.96 -32.57
CA ASP A 687 38.19 -12.33 -33.54
C ASP A 687 39.66 -12.36 -33.07
N GLU A 688 39.91 -12.18 -31.77
CA GLU A 688 41.24 -12.26 -31.16
C GLU A 688 41.86 -13.67 -31.26
N TRP A 689 41.04 -14.71 -31.10
CA TRP A 689 41.49 -16.11 -31.12
C TRP A 689 41.28 -16.79 -32.48
N ALA A 690 40.71 -16.13 -33.48
CA ALA A 690 40.25 -16.76 -34.72
C ALA A 690 41.40 -17.47 -35.47
N GLU A 691 42.54 -16.80 -35.64
CA GLU A 691 43.71 -17.38 -36.33
C GLU A 691 44.28 -18.58 -35.56
N LEU A 692 44.52 -18.41 -34.25
CA LEU A 692 45.06 -19.48 -33.41
C LEU A 692 44.12 -20.69 -33.31
N SER A 693 42.82 -20.44 -33.10
CA SER A 693 41.81 -21.50 -33.02
C SER A 693 41.62 -22.21 -34.36
N GLY A 694 41.64 -21.47 -35.48
CA GLY A 694 41.56 -22.05 -36.82
C GLY A 694 42.83 -22.81 -37.24
N SER A 695 43.99 -22.52 -36.64
CA SER A 695 45.25 -23.19 -36.96
C SER A 695 45.30 -24.68 -36.58
N THR A 696 44.28 -25.20 -35.91
CA THR A 696 44.16 -26.62 -35.54
C THR A 696 43.63 -27.50 -36.67
N ASP A 697 43.15 -26.91 -37.77
CA ASP A 697 42.79 -27.67 -38.96
C ASP A 697 44.04 -28.37 -39.52
N PHE A 698 43.84 -29.49 -40.22
CA PHE A 698 44.95 -30.11 -40.95
C PHE A 698 45.56 -29.07 -41.88
N ALA A 699 46.88 -28.84 -41.78
CA ALA A 699 47.59 -28.04 -42.76
C ALA A 699 47.24 -28.57 -44.15
N ASP A 700 46.84 -27.68 -45.06
CA ASP A 700 46.45 -28.04 -46.43
C ASP A 700 47.44 -29.05 -46.99
N SER A 701 47.05 -30.32 -47.01
CA SER A 701 47.84 -31.36 -47.65
C SER A 701 47.95 -30.93 -49.10
N CYS A 702 49.18 -30.65 -49.56
CA CYS A 702 49.46 -30.29 -50.95
C CYS A 702 48.55 -31.11 -51.87
N LYS A 703 47.57 -30.45 -52.49
CA LYS A 703 46.76 -31.09 -53.52
C LYS A 703 47.71 -31.47 -54.67
N PRO A 704 47.67 -32.72 -55.18
CA PRO A 704 48.21 -32.99 -56.51
C PRO A 704 47.45 -32.21 -57.59
#